data_AF-A0A640YAE8-F1
#
_entry.id   AF-A0A640YAE8-F1
#
_cell.length_a   1.000
_cell.length_b   1.000
_cell.length_c   1.000
_cell.angle_alpha   90.00
_cell.angle_beta   90.00
_cell.angle_gamma   90.00
#
_symmetry.space_group_name_H-M   'P 1'
#
loop_
_entity.id
_entity.type
_entity.pdbx_description
1 polymer ?
#
loop_
_entity_poly.entity_id
_entity_poly.type
_entity_poly.pdbx_seq_one_letter_code
_entity_poly.pdbx_strand_id
1 'polypeptide(L)'
;MGMYHGYGGSKSSFRSMQRWLDQGYATYSLSQRGFGESCGSQDARDADPAGCAKGYVRLMDVRYEVRDSQLLLGELVDEGLVEPDKIAATGGSYGGGMSLEMAALRDRVMLADNTLVPWESPDGTPMSLAVATPTVPWSELTYALAPNGHNLDYIEDAGYWGRAGVMKESYVQGLYTSGWKAPIGTDPRADIPGWKARLDQGEPYDDDPFVDDMITEINTYHSAYGVPHDEAPAPLLISSGFTDDLFPVNEATRFYNRTRAEHPDSPLALFFASYGHPRGQNAANVLGALADLQDRWIDHYLKGTGPAPASDVTTYTQTCPNGTDGGGPHTAPDWASIAPGEIRVVDDGGAETIDPDGGDTAVGAAFNPISLPTGATACTTAAGAEETGAASYELPPAPAGGYTVMGAATVIARVELPEGDDTSELAARLVDVSPDGATKTLIERGLWRPESGGPQVFQLFANGWKVEQGHVLRLELLPRDAGQMAPGFLVNYGRPSNDQRPVTVSDVDLRVPVLEAPGSLGGLVTDPAPKVLPERPGVKLAPGYEAVGAVAIRGDIELAGKPEAKGRKLRVKLGCDGDANYSCRKARLKLVGAPKGKHARGKNAVIARGSGIRVDAGATDAVKLKLTKRGRKLFGGRRAVGKLRTEVFIRGEPAGFTTTRRAGKR
;
A
#
# COMPACT_ATOMS: atom_id res chain seq x y z
N MET A 1 17.34 16.43 -21.11
CA MET A 1 16.49 16.49 -19.90
C MET A 1 15.02 16.60 -20.30
N GLY A 2 14.25 15.55 -20.07
CA GLY A 2 12.81 15.52 -20.28
C GLY A 2 12.04 16.03 -19.09
N MET A 3 11.23 17.06 -19.31
CA MET A 3 10.39 17.66 -18.29
C MET A 3 8.92 17.43 -18.61
N TYR A 4 8.26 16.61 -17.80
CA TYR A 4 6.89 16.18 -18.01
C TYR A 4 5.92 16.87 -17.06
N HIS A 5 4.74 17.24 -17.58
CA HIS A 5 3.75 18.02 -16.83
C HIS A 5 2.81 17.14 -16.00
N GLY A 6 2.28 17.70 -14.91
CA GLY A 6 1.20 17.09 -14.13
C GLY A 6 -0.13 17.01 -14.90
N TYR A 7 -1.11 16.29 -14.37
CA TYR A 7 -2.39 16.06 -15.04
C TYR A 7 -3.11 17.40 -15.26
N GLY A 8 -3.69 17.60 -16.45
CA GLY A 8 -4.30 18.87 -16.83
C GLY A 8 -3.31 19.98 -17.21
N GLY A 9 -2.01 19.70 -17.14
CA GLY A 9 -0.94 20.62 -17.54
C GLY A 9 -0.69 20.66 -19.05
N SER A 10 0.42 21.30 -19.42
CA SER A 10 0.93 21.36 -20.80
C SER A 10 2.46 21.44 -20.75
N LYS A 11 3.11 21.41 -21.93
CA LYS A 11 4.58 21.55 -22.03
C LYS A 11 5.10 22.71 -21.17
N SER A 12 6.24 22.46 -20.53
CA SER A 12 6.88 23.39 -19.59
C SER A 12 7.22 24.73 -20.26
N SER A 13 7.13 25.81 -19.49
CA SER A 13 7.59 27.13 -19.94
C SER A 13 9.12 27.18 -19.98
N PHE A 14 9.69 28.09 -20.79
CA PHE A 14 11.14 28.32 -20.78
C PHE A 14 11.68 28.71 -19.39
N ARG A 15 10.90 29.46 -18.60
CA ARG A 15 11.29 29.79 -17.21
C ARG A 15 11.42 28.53 -16.36
N SER A 16 10.49 27.58 -16.50
CA SER A 16 10.54 26.30 -15.79
C SER A 16 11.75 25.46 -16.19
N MET A 17 12.18 25.56 -17.45
CA MET A 17 13.35 24.85 -17.98
C MET A 17 14.68 25.50 -17.59
N GLN A 18 14.68 26.77 -17.19
CA GLN A 18 15.89 27.58 -17.00
C GLN A 18 16.92 26.95 -16.07
N ARG A 19 16.47 26.31 -14.97
CA ARG A 19 17.36 25.61 -14.02
C ARG A 19 18.29 24.60 -14.73
N TRP A 20 17.77 23.84 -15.68
CA TRP A 20 18.55 22.84 -16.40
C TRP A 20 19.34 23.45 -17.56
N LEU A 21 18.78 24.46 -18.23
CA LEU A 21 19.48 25.21 -19.27
C LEU A 21 20.74 25.90 -18.72
N ASP A 22 20.66 26.52 -17.55
CA ASP A 22 21.79 27.18 -16.87
C ASP A 22 22.89 26.19 -16.50
N GLN A 23 22.55 24.92 -16.32
CA GLN A 23 23.48 23.83 -16.05
C GLN A 23 24.02 23.15 -17.33
N GLY A 24 23.68 23.68 -18.51
CA GLY A 24 24.17 23.20 -19.80
C GLY A 24 23.45 21.98 -20.36
N TYR A 25 22.24 21.66 -19.87
CA TYR A 25 21.41 20.60 -20.44
C TYR A 25 20.57 21.11 -21.60
N ALA A 26 20.41 20.29 -22.64
CA ALA A 26 19.26 20.42 -23.53
C ALA A 26 17.98 19.97 -22.80
N THR A 27 16.91 20.74 -22.90
CA THR A 27 15.61 20.42 -22.28
C THR A 27 14.54 20.21 -23.33
N TYR A 28 13.69 19.19 -23.14
CA TYR A 28 12.46 19.04 -23.91
C TYR A 28 11.26 18.94 -22.97
N SER A 29 10.09 19.32 -23.49
CA SER A 29 8.82 19.09 -22.84
C SER A 29 7.73 18.95 -23.89
N LEU A 30 6.78 18.05 -23.62
CA LEU A 30 5.68 17.70 -24.51
C LEU A 30 4.37 17.97 -23.79
N SER A 31 3.38 18.54 -24.49
CA SER A 31 1.99 18.48 -24.05
C SER A 31 1.47 17.09 -24.37
N GLN A 32 1.14 16.31 -23.36
CA GLN A 32 0.62 14.97 -23.54
C GLN A 32 -0.72 14.98 -24.28
N ARG A 33 -1.00 13.88 -24.96
CA ARG A 33 -2.27 13.60 -25.64
C ARG A 33 -3.47 13.99 -24.77
N GLY A 34 -4.42 14.70 -25.38
CA GLY A 34 -5.68 15.10 -24.74
C GLY A 34 -5.56 16.38 -23.90
N PHE A 35 -4.39 17.03 -23.90
CA PHE A 35 -4.14 18.29 -23.19
C PHE A 35 -3.62 19.38 -24.12
N GLY A 36 -4.00 20.63 -23.83
CA GLY A 36 -3.60 21.80 -24.61
C GLY A 36 -3.81 21.60 -26.12
N GLU A 37 -2.81 21.98 -26.91
CA GLU A 37 -2.85 21.85 -28.38
C GLU A 37 -2.58 20.42 -28.88
N SER A 38 -2.31 19.46 -27.98
CA SER A 38 -2.23 18.03 -28.32
C SER A 38 -3.64 17.42 -28.24
N CYS A 39 -4.56 17.93 -29.06
CA CYS A 39 -5.98 17.55 -29.15
C CYS A 39 -6.85 17.83 -27.90
N GLY A 40 -6.31 18.56 -26.91
CA GLY A 40 -7.06 18.94 -25.70
C GLY A 40 -8.03 20.10 -25.90
N SER A 41 -7.66 21.12 -26.69
CA SER A 41 -8.50 22.26 -27.04
C SER A 41 -9.47 21.91 -28.18
N GLN A 42 -10.60 22.63 -28.25
CA GLN A 42 -11.54 22.47 -29.36
C GLN A 42 -10.89 22.89 -30.69
N ASP A 43 -10.16 24.01 -30.68
CA ASP A 43 -9.46 24.53 -31.86
C ASP A 43 -8.44 23.52 -32.43
N ALA A 44 -7.66 22.83 -31.58
CA ALA A 44 -6.74 21.79 -32.04
C ALA A 44 -7.47 20.62 -32.72
N ARG A 45 -8.63 20.21 -32.19
CA ARG A 45 -9.45 19.14 -32.78
C ARG A 45 -10.12 19.57 -34.09
N ASP A 46 -10.52 20.81 -34.21
CA ASP A 46 -11.12 21.35 -35.43
C ASP A 46 -10.06 21.56 -36.53
N ALA A 47 -8.82 21.88 -36.14
CA ALA A 47 -7.69 22.05 -37.05
C ALA A 47 -7.20 20.73 -37.66
N ASP A 48 -7.21 19.63 -36.88
CA ASP A 48 -6.89 18.29 -37.38
C ASP A 48 -7.86 17.21 -36.84
N PRO A 49 -9.09 17.13 -37.38
CA PRO A 49 -10.08 16.16 -36.90
C PRO A 49 -9.65 14.70 -37.07
N ALA A 50 -8.85 14.42 -38.10
CA ALA A 50 -8.40 13.06 -38.40
C ALA A 50 -7.27 12.63 -37.46
N GLY A 51 -6.24 13.46 -37.27
CA GLY A 51 -5.16 13.18 -36.32
C GLY A 51 -5.63 13.18 -34.87
N CYS A 52 -6.60 14.04 -34.55
CA CYS A 52 -7.20 14.05 -33.22
C CYS A 52 -8.26 12.98 -32.97
N ALA A 53 -8.64 12.13 -33.93
CA ALA A 53 -9.68 11.12 -33.73
C ALA A 53 -9.44 10.19 -32.52
N LYS A 54 -8.17 9.95 -32.16
CA LYS A 54 -7.75 9.20 -30.95
C LYS A 54 -6.79 9.98 -30.06
N GLY A 55 -6.80 11.31 -30.16
CA GLY A 55 -5.95 12.24 -29.41
C GLY A 55 -6.39 12.47 -27.96
N TYR A 56 -7.23 11.62 -27.37
CA TYR A 56 -7.76 11.78 -26.02
C TYR A 56 -6.82 11.19 -24.96
N VAL A 57 -6.93 11.70 -23.74
CA VAL A 57 -6.19 11.21 -22.58
C VAL A 57 -6.39 9.70 -22.41
N ARG A 58 -5.29 8.98 -22.21
CA ARG A 58 -5.31 7.54 -21.89
C ARG A 58 -4.82 7.25 -20.49
N LEU A 59 -4.68 8.27 -19.64
CA LEU A 59 -4.39 8.13 -18.22
C LEU A 59 -3.04 7.43 -17.97
N MET A 60 -2.01 7.89 -18.66
CA MET A 60 -0.63 7.37 -18.66
C MET A 60 -0.57 5.92 -19.10
N ASP A 61 -1.28 5.58 -20.16
CA ASP A 61 -1.14 4.26 -20.75
C ASP A 61 0.25 4.16 -21.39
N VAL A 62 1.08 3.26 -20.86
CA VAL A 62 2.48 3.04 -21.25
C VAL A 62 2.62 2.75 -22.75
N ARG A 63 1.58 2.21 -23.39
CA ARG A 63 1.57 1.88 -24.83
C ARG A 63 1.39 3.10 -25.73
N TYR A 64 1.00 4.24 -25.14
CA TYR A 64 0.62 5.45 -25.86
C TYR A 64 1.36 6.69 -25.35
N GLU A 65 1.06 7.23 -24.16
CA GLU A 65 1.59 8.54 -23.75
C GLU A 65 3.10 8.49 -23.48
N VAL A 66 3.59 7.39 -22.88
CA VAL A 66 5.04 7.15 -22.74
C VAL A 66 5.68 6.95 -24.11
N ARG A 67 5.05 6.15 -24.97
CA ARG A 67 5.53 5.92 -26.35
C ARG A 67 5.56 7.19 -27.20
N ASP A 68 4.60 8.11 -27.05
CA ASP A 68 4.57 9.42 -27.71
C ASP A 68 5.85 10.21 -27.35
N SER A 69 6.29 10.12 -26.08
CA SER A 69 7.51 10.76 -25.61
C SER A 69 8.78 10.06 -26.12
N GLN A 70 8.78 8.73 -26.16
CA GLN A 70 9.89 7.93 -26.71
C GLN A 70 10.09 8.16 -28.20
N LEU A 71 9.01 8.30 -28.97
CA LEU A 71 9.03 8.62 -30.40
C LEU A 71 9.65 9.99 -30.66
N LEU A 72 9.15 11.03 -29.98
CA LEU A 72 9.67 12.39 -30.15
C LEU A 72 11.16 12.47 -29.80
N LEU A 73 11.58 11.80 -28.73
CA LEU A 73 13.00 11.70 -28.37
C LEU A 73 13.83 11.01 -29.45
N GLY A 74 13.30 9.95 -30.06
CA GLY A 74 13.94 9.28 -31.20
C GLY A 74 14.13 10.21 -32.40
N GLU A 75 13.10 10.97 -32.76
CA GLU A 75 13.19 11.99 -33.83
C GLU A 75 14.29 13.03 -33.53
N LEU A 76 14.37 13.51 -32.29
CA LEU A 76 15.41 14.46 -31.88
C LEU A 76 16.82 13.86 -31.90
N VAL A 77 16.96 12.55 -31.67
CA VAL A 77 18.23 11.84 -31.83
C VAL A 77 18.63 11.77 -33.30
N ASP A 78 17.69 11.45 -34.19
CA ASP A 78 17.95 11.38 -35.63
C ASP A 78 18.29 12.75 -36.23
N GLU A 79 17.74 13.83 -35.65
CA GLU A 79 18.13 15.21 -35.97
C GLU A 79 19.49 15.63 -35.38
N GLY A 80 20.13 14.79 -34.57
CA GLY A 80 21.41 15.08 -33.92
C GLY A 80 21.31 16.11 -32.77
N LEU A 81 20.13 16.28 -32.19
CA LEU A 81 19.86 17.24 -31.10
C LEU A 81 19.95 16.60 -29.71
N VAL A 82 19.84 15.27 -29.62
CA VAL A 82 19.88 14.48 -28.39
C VAL A 82 20.87 13.33 -28.54
N GLU A 83 21.59 12.99 -27.47
CA GLU A 83 22.41 11.77 -27.42
C GLU A 83 21.53 10.57 -27.01
N PRO A 84 21.55 9.44 -27.74
CA PRO A 84 20.58 8.35 -27.59
C PRO A 84 20.61 7.62 -26.24
N ASP A 85 21.75 7.63 -25.56
CA ASP A 85 21.98 6.98 -24.26
C ASP A 85 22.17 7.99 -23.12
N LYS A 86 21.95 9.29 -23.38
CA LYS A 86 21.99 10.35 -22.36
C LYS A 86 20.68 11.10 -22.30
N ILE A 87 19.65 10.35 -21.93
CA ILE A 87 18.30 10.86 -21.74
C ILE A 87 17.95 10.79 -20.25
N ALA A 88 17.45 11.89 -19.71
CA ALA A 88 16.92 11.95 -18.34
C ALA A 88 15.43 12.27 -18.34
N ALA A 89 14.69 11.75 -17.37
CA ALA A 89 13.26 12.00 -17.20
C ALA A 89 12.95 12.59 -15.82
N THR A 90 12.20 13.70 -15.78
CA THR A 90 11.71 14.30 -14.54
C THR A 90 10.33 14.92 -14.74
N GLY A 91 9.55 14.98 -13.66
CA GLY A 91 8.21 15.55 -13.67
C GLY A 91 7.49 15.31 -12.35
N GLY A 92 6.52 16.18 -12.08
CA GLY A 92 5.61 16.06 -10.93
C GLY A 92 4.30 15.38 -11.32
N SER A 93 3.69 14.63 -10.40
CA SER A 93 2.33 14.09 -10.58
C SER A 93 2.25 13.17 -11.81
N TYR A 94 1.43 13.50 -12.81
CA TYR A 94 1.39 12.82 -14.12
C TYR A 94 2.75 12.72 -14.80
N GLY A 95 3.57 13.77 -14.70
CA GLY A 95 4.95 13.74 -15.18
C GLY A 95 5.87 12.86 -14.32
N GLY A 96 5.53 12.67 -13.04
CA GLY A 96 6.18 11.72 -12.15
C GLY A 96 5.89 10.29 -12.57
N GLY A 97 4.62 9.96 -12.83
CA GLY A 97 4.21 8.67 -13.40
C GLY A 97 4.93 8.36 -14.70
N MET A 98 4.95 9.30 -15.65
CA MET A 98 5.72 9.17 -16.88
C MET A 98 7.22 8.92 -16.65
N SER A 99 7.82 9.67 -15.72
CA SER A 99 9.25 9.52 -15.43
C SER A 99 9.57 8.15 -14.82
N LEU A 100 8.67 7.62 -13.99
CA LEU A 100 8.82 6.30 -13.38
C LEU A 100 8.61 5.18 -14.42
N GLU A 101 7.64 5.31 -15.33
CA GLU A 101 7.42 4.35 -16.42
C GLU A 101 8.55 4.35 -17.44
N MET A 102 9.06 5.53 -17.83
CA MET A 102 10.27 5.64 -18.66
C MET A 102 11.46 4.92 -18.00
N ALA A 103 11.61 5.02 -16.68
CA ALA A 103 12.69 4.35 -15.95
C ALA A 103 12.50 2.83 -15.87
N ALA A 104 11.27 2.34 -15.67
CA ALA A 104 10.94 0.91 -15.66
C ALA A 104 11.12 0.26 -17.05
N LEU A 105 10.78 0.99 -18.11
CA LEU A 105 11.04 0.57 -19.49
C LEU A 105 12.52 0.63 -19.84
N ARG A 106 13.22 1.67 -19.38
CA ARG A 106 14.65 1.97 -19.60
C ARG A 106 15.04 2.12 -21.07
N ASP A 107 15.19 1.02 -21.78
CA ASP A 107 15.62 0.89 -23.18
C ASP A 107 14.60 0.09 -24.01
N ARG A 108 13.36 -0.01 -23.51
CA ARG A 108 12.26 -0.76 -24.14
C ARG A 108 11.07 0.17 -24.44
N VAL A 109 10.26 -0.21 -25.42
CA VAL A 109 8.99 0.43 -25.75
C VAL A 109 7.89 -0.62 -25.63
N MET A 110 6.77 -0.28 -24.99
CA MET A 110 5.58 -1.12 -25.05
C MET A 110 4.72 -0.74 -26.25
N LEU A 111 4.42 -1.71 -27.11
CA LEU A 111 3.54 -1.53 -28.27
C LEU A 111 2.06 -1.70 -27.88
N ALA A 112 1.16 -1.27 -28.76
CA ALA A 112 -0.28 -1.32 -28.52
C ALA A 112 -0.88 -2.75 -28.47
N ASP A 113 -0.09 -3.75 -28.85
CA ASP A 113 -0.40 -5.19 -28.70
C ASP A 113 0.27 -5.80 -27.44
N ASN A 114 0.79 -4.94 -26.57
CA ASN A 114 1.44 -5.25 -25.29
C ASN A 114 2.83 -5.90 -25.43
N THR A 115 3.39 -5.97 -26.63
CA THR A 115 4.75 -6.48 -26.82
C THR A 115 5.78 -5.44 -26.36
N LEU A 116 6.84 -5.89 -25.68
CA LEU A 116 8.02 -5.08 -25.42
C LEU A 116 9.03 -5.28 -26.55
N VAL A 117 9.49 -4.17 -27.12
CA VAL A 117 10.54 -4.14 -28.14
C VAL A 117 11.67 -3.22 -27.68
N PRO A 118 12.91 -3.38 -28.19
CA PRO A 118 13.96 -2.40 -27.98
C PRO A 118 13.50 -1.01 -28.38
N TRP A 119 13.90 -0.01 -27.60
CA TRP A 119 13.69 1.39 -27.94
C TRP A 119 14.72 1.80 -28.99
N GLU A 120 14.25 2.06 -30.20
CA GLU A 120 15.04 2.59 -31.30
C GLU A 120 14.44 3.91 -31.77
N SER A 121 15.28 4.81 -32.26
CA SER A 121 14.84 5.98 -33.02
C SER A 121 14.19 5.55 -34.36
N PRO A 122 13.44 6.44 -35.04
CA PRO A 122 12.91 6.16 -36.38
C PRO A 122 13.95 5.63 -37.39
N ASP A 123 15.19 6.11 -37.35
CA ASP A 123 16.30 5.64 -38.21
C ASP A 123 17.06 4.43 -37.65
N GLY A 124 16.61 3.86 -36.52
CA GLY A 124 17.14 2.61 -35.95
C GLY A 124 18.31 2.79 -34.97
N THR A 125 18.52 3.99 -34.43
CA THR A 125 19.54 4.23 -33.39
C THR A 125 19.03 3.65 -32.06
N PRO A 126 19.76 2.73 -31.40
CA PRO A 126 19.36 2.21 -30.08
C PRO A 126 19.32 3.33 -29.03
N MET A 127 18.28 3.36 -28.21
CA MET A 127 17.98 4.40 -27.23
C MET A 127 17.96 3.82 -25.81
N SER A 128 18.35 4.60 -24.81
CA SER A 128 18.19 4.24 -23.40
C SER A 128 18.00 5.46 -22.51
N LEU A 129 17.16 5.33 -21.50
CA LEU A 129 17.12 6.27 -20.40
C LEU A 129 18.33 6.07 -19.48
N ALA A 130 19.05 7.14 -19.19
CA ALA A 130 20.22 7.13 -18.31
C ALA A 130 19.85 7.32 -16.84
N VAL A 131 18.78 8.09 -16.56
CA VAL A 131 18.39 8.45 -15.18
C VAL A 131 16.97 9.02 -15.12
N ALA A 132 16.27 8.81 -14.00
CA ALA A 132 15.01 9.49 -13.72
C ALA A 132 14.92 10.04 -12.28
N THR A 133 14.20 11.15 -12.12
CA THR A 133 13.89 11.76 -10.81
C THR A 133 12.38 12.03 -10.67
N PRO A 134 11.52 10.99 -10.63
CA PRO A 134 10.08 11.17 -10.52
C PRO A 134 9.70 11.89 -9.21
N THR A 135 8.80 12.88 -9.32
CA THR A 135 8.33 13.68 -8.18
C THR A 135 6.83 13.45 -7.96
N VAL A 136 6.48 13.06 -6.74
CA VAL A 136 5.13 12.59 -6.35
C VAL A 136 4.49 11.70 -7.43
N PRO A 137 5.15 10.61 -7.85
CA PRO A 137 4.56 9.67 -8.79
C PRO A 137 3.55 8.76 -8.09
N TRP A 138 2.70 8.09 -8.87
CA TRP A 138 2.14 6.80 -8.46
C TRP A 138 3.03 5.69 -9.02
N SER A 139 3.12 4.58 -8.31
CA SER A 139 3.59 3.33 -8.90
C SER A 139 2.43 2.48 -9.39
N GLU A 140 1.26 2.57 -8.77
CA GLU A 140 0.05 1.82 -9.13
C GLU A 140 -1.21 2.70 -9.01
N LEU A 141 -1.81 3.06 -10.15
CA LEU A 141 -2.83 4.10 -10.24
C LEU A 141 -4.15 3.69 -9.57
N THR A 142 -4.50 2.40 -9.61
CA THR A 142 -5.71 1.89 -8.95
C THR A 142 -5.64 2.11 -7.45
N TYR A 143 -4.51 1.76 -6.80
CA TYR A 143 -4.34 2.04 -5.37
C TYR A 143 -4.31 3.54 -5.08
N ALA A 144 -3.64 4.32 -5.93
CA ALA A 144 -3.54 5.76 -5.74
C ALA A 144 -4.92 6.45 -5.72
N LEU A 145 -5.86 6.02 -6.57
CA LEU A 145 -7.19 6.61 -6.70
C LEU A 145 -8.28 5.90 -5.87
N ALA A 146 -8.12 4.61 -5.63
CA ALA A 146 -9.06 3.76 -4.90
C ALA A 146 -8.32 2.75 -3.98
N PRO A 147 -7.64 3.23 -2.93
CA PRO A 147 -6.89 2.38 -2.01
C PRO A 147 -7.79 1.36 -1.31
N ASN A 148 -7.23 0.17 -1.07
CA ASN A 148 -7.94 -0.96 -0.46
C ASN A 148 -7.18 -1.57 0.73
N GLY A 149 -6.25 -0.82 1.33
CA GLY A 149 -5.46 -1.21 2.52
C GLY A 149 -4.44 -2.34 2.35
N HIS A 150 -4.23 -2.90 1.15
CA HIS A 150 -3.28 -4.01 0.92
C HIS A 150 -1.83 -3.59 0.65
N ASN A 151 -1.54 -2.29 0.54
CA ASN A 151 -0.16 -1.82 0.41
C ASN A 151 0.49 -1.78 1.80
N LEU A 152 1.48 -2.64 2.01
CA LEU A 152 2.30 -2.70 3.21
C LEU A 152 3.76 -2.37 2.85
N ASP A 153 4.34 -1.36 3.51
CA ASP A 153 5.68 -0.85 3.23
C ASP A 153 6.83 -1.78 3.67
N TYR A 154 6.50 -2.95 4.21
CA TYR A 154 7.43 -3.97 4.67
C TYR A 154 7.34 -5.29 3.89
N ILE A 155 6.59 -5.37 2.80
CA ILE A 155 6.57 -6.55 1.91
C ILE A 155 7.18 -6.26 0.54
N GLU A 156 7.75 -7.28 -0.11
CA GLU A 156 8.43 -7.16 -1.42
C GLU A 156 7.43 -6.75 -2.51
N ASP A 157 6.31 -7.48 -2.62
CA ASP A 157 5.26 -7.26 -3.60
C ASP A 157 3.97 -6.80 -2.91
N ALA A 158 3.74 -5.48 -2.96
CA ALA A 158 2.60 -4.80 -2.37
C ALA A 158 1.63 -4.24 -3.44
N GLY A 159 1.55 -4.89 -4.60
CA GLY A 159 0.57 -4.54 -5.65
C GLY A 159 -0.88 -4.77 -5.22
N TYR A 160 -1.81 -4.16 -5.95
CA TYR A 160 -3.26 -4.22 -5.69
C TYR A 160 -3.71 -5.67 -5.59
N TRP A 161 -4.38 -5.99 -4.49
CA TRP A 161 -4.85 -7.34 -4.21
C TRP A 161 -6.18 -7.31 -3.50
N GLY A 162 -7.04 -8.30 -3.75
CA GLY A 162 -8.33 -8.41 -3.10
C GLY A 162 -9.39 -7.48 -3.69
N ARG A 163 -10.28 -6.98 -2.83
CA ARG A 163 -11.48 -6.22 -3.20
C ARG A 163 -11.13 -4.84 -3.76
N ALA A 164 -12.02 -4.33 -4.61
CA ALA A 164 -11.97 -2.94 -5.06
C ALA A 164 -12.06 -1.98 -3.85
N GLY A 165 -11.23 -0.95 -3.84
CA GLY A 165 -11.02 -0.08 -2.70
C GLY A 165 -12.08 1.01 -2.54
N VAL A 166 -11.68 2.06 -1.83
CA VAL A 166 -12.51 3.25 -1.60
C VAL A 166 -11.99 4.38 -2.47
N MET A 167 -12.84 4.89 -3.36
CA MET A 167 -12.48 6.02 -4.23
C MET A 167 -12.13 7.26 -3.38
N LYS A 168 -10.97 7.88 -3.66
CA LYS A 168 -10.63 9.23 -3.15
C LYS A 168 -11.50 10.28 -3.87
N GLU A 169 -12.75 10.40 -3.44
CA GLU A 169 -13.85 11.05 -4.16
C GLU A 169 -13.51 12.46 -4.65
N SER A 170 -13.08 13.36 -3.77
CA SER A 170 -12.78 14.74 -4.16
C SER A 170 -11.62 14.86 -5.14
N TYR A 171 -10.60 14.00 -5.05
CA TYR A 171 -9.51 13.95 -6.04
C TYR A 171 -9.99 13.45 -7.39
N VAL A 172 -10.66 12.30 -7.42
CA VAL A 172 -11.10 11.70 -8.68
C VAL A 172 -12.08 12.63 -9.39
N GLN A 173 -12.99 13.28 -8.66
CA GLN A 173 -13.90 14.29 -9.22
C GLN A 173 -13.15 15.51 -9.74
N GLY A 174 -12.18 16.05 -8.98
CA GLY A 174 -11.38 17.21 -9.38
C GLY A 174 -10.57 16.93 -10.65
N LEU A 175 -9.84 15.81 -10.69
CA LEU A 175 -9.05 15.36 -11.84
C LEU A 175 -9.93 15.15 -13.07
N TYR A 176 -11.12 14.56 -12.90
CA TYR A 176 -12.03 14.27 -14.00
C TYR A 176 -12.48 15.53 -14.79
N THR A 177 -12.40 16.72 -14.20
CA THR A 177 -12.80 17.98 -14.87
C THR A 177 -11.88 18.41 -16.02
N SER A 178 -10.67 17.84 -16.13
CA SER A 178 -9.67 18.23 -17.14
C SER A 178 -9.34 17.09 -18.12
N GLY A 179 -8.77 17.46 -19.27
CA GLY A 179 -8.39 16.55 -20.35
C GLY A 179 -9.55 16.15 -21.25
N TRP A 180 -9.27 16.06 -22.55
CA TRP A 180 -10.21 15.53 -23.54
C TRP A 180 -10.26 13.99 -23.46
N LYS A 181 -11.46 13.42 -23.39
CA LYS A 181 -11.68 11.99 -23.10
C LYS A 181 -12.38 11.31 -24.27
N ALA A 182 -12.12 10.01 -24.45
CA ALA A 182 -12.90 9.20 -25.38
C ALA A 182 -14.39 9.21 -24.99
N PRO A 183 -15.33 9.15 -25.96
CA PRO A 183 -16.72 8.90 -25.63
C PRO A 183 -16.88 7.55 -24.91
N ILE A 184 -17.84 7.49 -23.97
CA ILE A 184 -18.08 6.30 -23.14
C ILE A 184 -18.24 5.03 -23.98
N GLY A 185 -17.55 3.96 -23.58
CA GLY A 185 -17.62 2.64 -24.21
C GLY A 185 -17.04 2.55 -25.63
N THR A 186 -16.39 3.60 -26.16
CA THR A 186 -15.81 3.58 -27.52
C THR A 186 -14.38 3.07 -27.58
N ASP A 187 -13.62 3.20 -26.50
CA ASP A 187 -12.30 2.58 -26.33
C ASP A 187 -12.17 2.05 -24.90
N PRO A 188 -12.30 0.74 -24.67
CA PRO A 188 -12.20 0.13 -23.35
C PRO A 188 -10.86 0.40 -22.63
N ARG A 189 -9.79 0.71 -23.37
CA ARG A 189 -8.45 1.03 -22.84
C ARG A 189 -8.30 2.48 -22.39
N ALA A 190 -9.33 3.29 -22.61
CA ALA A 190 -9.35 4.72 -22.29
C ALA A 190 -10.75 5.18 -21.87
N ASP A 191 -11.57 4.28 -21.32
CA ASP A 191 -12.97 4.55 -20.98
C ASP A 191 -13.10 5.30 -19.63
N ILE A 192 -12.30 6.36 -19.46
CA ILE A 192 -12.27 7.19 -18.25
C ILE A 192 -13.68 7.66 -17.85
N PRO A 193 -14.57 8.10 -18.78
CA PRO A 193 -15.95 8.42 -18.43
C PRO A 193 -16.77 7.22 -17.95
N GLY A 194 -16.63 6.04 -18.56
CA GLY A 194 -17.32 4.82 -18.13
C GLY A 194 -16.83 4.32 -16.76
N TRP A 195 -15.52 4.26 -16.57
CA TRP A 195 -14.87 3.94 -15.30
C TRP A 195 -15.35 4.86 -14.18
N LYS A 196 -15.32 6.18 -14.41
CA LYS A 196 -15.81 7.16 -13.45
C LYS A 196 -17.30 7.00 -13.16
N ALA A 197 -18.13 6.83 -14.19
CA ALA A 197 -19.56 6.64 -14.01
C ALA A 197 -19.88 5.39 -13.18
N ARG A 198 -19.09 4.32 -13.32
CA ARG A 198 -19.23 3.10 -12.53
C ARG A 198 -18.79 3.29 -11.08
N LEU A 199 -17.65 3.95 -10.84
CA LEU A 199 -17.19 4.27 -9.48
C LEU A 199 -18.16 5.21 -8.76
N ASP A 200 -18.80 6.14 -9.48
CA ASP A 200 -19.82 7.02 -8.90
C ASP A 200 -21.06 6.25 -8.43
N GLN A 201 -21.43 5.17 -9.11
CA GLN A 201 -22.53 4.30 -8.68
C GLN A 201 -22.26 3.63 -7.33
N GLY A 202 -21.00 3.38 -6.97
CA GLY A 202 -20.64 2.76 -5.70
C GLY A 202 -20.75 1.25 -5.69
N GLU A 203 -20.59 0.69 -4.50
CA GLU A 203 -20.71 -0.72 -4.18
C GLU A 203 -22.13 -1.26 -4.45
N PRO A 204 -22.29 -2.58 -4.68
CA PRO A 204 -21.26 -3.63 -4.68
C PRO A 204 -20.35 -3.54 -5.90
N TYR A 205 -19.05 -3.78 -5.69
CA TYR A 205 -18.06 -3.91 -6.77
C TYR A 205 -17.63 -5.36 -7.00
N ASP A 206 -17.76 -6.18 -5.96
CA ASP A 206 -17.37 -7.58 -6.02
C ASP A 206 -18.21 -8.32 -7.07
N ASP A 207 -17.59 -9.23 -7.81
CA ASP A 207 -18.17 -9.97 -8.94
C ASP A 207 -18.66 -9.11 -10.13
N ASP A 208 -18.35 -7.81 -10.18
CA ASP A 208 -18.65 -6.95 -11.33
C ASP A 208 -17.54 -7.05 -12.40
N PRO A 209 -17.80 -7.70 -13.57
CA PRO A 209 -16.78 -7.87 -14.59
C PRO A 209 -16.27 -6.56 -15.17
N PHE A 210 -17.07 -5.49 -15.16
CA PHE A 210 -16.62 -4.19 -15.65
C PHE A 210 -15.58 -3.58 -14.69
N VAL A 211 -15.75 -3.76 -13.38
CA VAL A 211 -14.78 -3.30 -12.38
C VAL A 211 -13.51 -4.14 -12.45
N ASP A 212 -13.63 -5.46 -12.60
CA ASP A 212 -12.48 -6.35 -12.78
C ASP A 212 -11.67 -6.02 -14.04
N ASP A 213 -12.33 -5.80 -15.18
CA ASP A 213 -11.70 -5.41 -16.43
C ASP A 213 -11.02 -4.03 -16.32
N MET A 214 -11.67 -3.06 -15.66
CA MET A 214 -11.11 -1.74 -15.39
C MET A 214 -9.85 -1.82 -14.51
N ILE A 215 -9.90 -2.55 -13.38
CA ILE A 215 -8.76 -2.72 -12.49
C ILE A 215 -7.61 -3.43 -13.22
N THR A 216 -7.93 -4.47 -13.99
CA THR A 216 -6.93 -5.22 -14.77
C THR A 216 -6.26 -4.32 -15.80
N GLU A 217 -7.02 -3.55 -16.57
CA GLU A 217 -6.49 -2.62 -17.57
C GLU A 217 -5.56 -1.58 -16.91
N ILE A 218 -6.04 -0.90 -15.87
CA ILE A 218 -5.30 0.16 -15.17
C ILE A 218 -4.01 -0.39 -14.54
N ASN A 219 -4.08 -1.50 -13.81
CA ASN A 219 -2.91 -2.08 -13.16
C ASN A 219 -1.87 -2.60 -14.15
N THR A 220 -2.30 -3.07 -15.33
CA THR A 220 -1.37 -3.64 -16.31
C THR A 220 -0.66 -2.55 -17.11
N TYR A 221 -1.36 -1.48 -17.50
CA TYR A 221 -0.85 -0.55 -18.52
C TYR A 221 -0.71 0.90 -18.09
N HIS A 222 -1.29 1.33 -16.97
CA HIS A 222 -1.36 2.75 -16.59
C HIS A 222 -0.41 3.11 -15.43
N SER A 223 0.63 2.29 -15.26
CA SER A 223 1.47 2.30 -14.06
C SER A 223 2.80 1.59 -14.29
N ALA A 224 3.88 2.16 -13.74
CA ALA A 224 5.21 1.54 -13.75
C ALA A 224 5.23 0.17 -13.03
N TYR A 225 4.32 -0.06 -12.07
CA TYR A 225 4.26 -1.35 -11.39
C TYR A 225 3.83 -2.50 -12.30
N GLY A 226 3.04 -2.22 -13.35
CA GLY A 226 2.59 -3.20 -14.35
C GLY A 226 3.60 -3.48 -15.48
N VAL A 227 4.62 -2.64 -15.63
CA VAL A 227 5.70 -2.86 -16.61
C VAL A 227 6.49 -4.12 -16.22
N PRO A 228 6.73 -5.06 -17.17
CA PRO A 228 7.60 -6.22 -16.92
C PRO A 228 8.95 -5.81 -16.34
N HIS A 229 9.26 -6.40 -15.18
CA HIS A 229 10.36 -6.01 -14.31
C HIS A 229 11.48 -7.07 -14.29
N ASP A 230 11.59 -7.84 -15.36
CA ASP A 230 12.70 -8.78 -15.61
C ASP A 230 14.04 -8.08 -15.83
N GLU A 231 14.02 -6.80 -16.17
CA GLU A 231 15.19 -5.94 -16.33
C GLU A 231 15.22 -4.84 -15.26
N ALA A 232 16.43 -4.48 -14.84
CA ALA A 232 16.65 -3.42 -13.86
C ALA A 232 16.26 -2.05 -14.46
N PRO A 233 15.54 -1.20 -13.69
CA PRO A 233 15.20 0.15 -14.15
C PRO A 233 16.44 1.02 -14.32
N ALA A 234 16.29 2.15 -15.01
CA ALA A 234 17.31 3.20 -14.98
C ALA A 234 17.54 3.71 -13.52
N PRO A 235 18.72 4.29 -13.20
CA PRO A 235 18.97 4.96 -11.94
C PRO A 235 17.85 5.92 -11.51
N LEU A 236 17.37 5.78 -10.28
CA LEU A 236 16.14 6.42 -9.80
C LEU A 236 16.34 7.19 -8.49
N LEU A 237 15.89 8.44 -8.47
CA LEU A 237 15.61 9.19 -7.25
C LEU A 237 14.09 9.43 -7.18
N ILE A 238 13.39 8.64 -6.36
CA ILE A 238 11.95 8.78 -6.20
C ILE A 238 11.69 9.73 -5.03
N SER A 239 10.92 10.77 -5.28
CA SER A 239 10.54 11.72 -4.24
C SER A 239 9.01 11.73 -4.09
N SER A 240 8.51 11.59 -2.86
CA SER A 240 7.07 11.61 -2.55
C SER A 240 6.74 12.33 -1.25
N GLY A 241 5.51 12.82 -1.14
CA GLY A 241 5.06 13.60 0.01
C GLY A 241 4.43 12.75 1.12
N PHE A 242 4.81 12.98 2.38
CA PHE A 242 4.09 12.45 3.55
C PHE A 242 2.66 12.99 3.65
N THR A 243 2.46 14.24 3.25
CA THR A 243 1.17 14.95 3.31
C THR A 243 0.52 15.07 1.93
N ASP A 244 1.03 14.36 0.93
CA ASP A 244 0.39 14.20 -0.38
C ASP A 244 -0.72 13.15 -0.25
N ASP A 245 -1.97 13.62 -0.14
CA ASP A 245 -3.12 12.73 0.03
C ASP A 245 -3.55 12.07 -1.29
N LEU A 246 -2.98 12.45 -2.44
CA LEU A 246 -3.24 11.83 -3.74
C LEU A 246 -2.28 10.66 -3.98
N PHE A 247 -0.97 10.91 -3.91
CA PHE A 247 0.10 9.94 -4.13
C PHE A 247 1.04 9.90 -2.90
N PRO A 248 0.61 9.25 -1.81
CA PRO A 248 1.39 9.20 -0.59
C PRO A 248 2.68 8.39 -0.79
N VAL A 249 3.61 8.49 0.16
CA VAL A 249 4.93 7.85 0.07
C VAL A 249 4.90 6.34 -0.12
N ASN A 250 3.79 5.67 0.22
CA ASN A 250 3.60 4.25 0.00
C ASN A 250 3.56 3.87 -1.49
N GLU A 251 3.26 4.81 -2.40
CA GLU A 251 3.42 4.63 -3.84
C GLU A 251 4.91 4.46 -4.21
N ALA A 252 5.79 5.25 -3.60
CA ALA A 252 7.23 5.16 -3.82
C ALA A 252 7.82 3.89 -3.15
N THR A 253 7.43 3.59 -1.91
CA THR A 253 7.95 2.41 -1.20
C THR A 253 7.53 1.10 -1.86
N ARG A 254 6.33 1.02 -2.46
CA ARG A 254 5.87 -0.15 -3.25
C ARG A 254 6.85 -0.50 -4.37
N PHE A 255 7.17 0.48 -5.24
CA PHE A 255 8.11 0.26 -6.34
C PHE A 255 9.53 0.00 -5.83
N TYR A 256 9.93 0.74 -4.79
CA TYR A 256 11.26 0.64 -4.18
C TYR A 256 11.54 -0.75 -3.60
N ASN A 257 10.60 -1.30 -2.82
CA ASN A 257 10.76 -2.59 -2.16
C ASN A 257 10.89 -3.74 -3.17
N ARG A 258 10.02 -3.77 -4.19
CA ARG A 258 10.13 -4.76 -5.27
C ARG A 258 11.46 -4.64 -6.01
N THR A 259 11.84 -3.42 -6.38
CA THR A 259 13.09 -3.17 -7.13
C THR A 259 14.32 -3.59 -6.33
N ARG A 260 14.38 -3.31 -5.01
CA ARG A 260 15.49 -3.77 -4.18
C ARG A 260 15.53 -5.29 -3.99
N ALA A 261 14.37 -5.94 -3.97
CA ALA A 261 14.29 -7.39 -3.82
C ALA A 261 14.80 -8.11 -5.08
N GLU A 262 14.47 -7.58 -6.26
CA GLU A 262 14.75 -8.23 -7.55
C GLU A 262 16.03 -7.75 -8.22
N HIS A 263 16.37 -6.47 -8.03
CA HIS A 263 17.51 -5.79 -8.65
C HIS A 263 18.33 -5.00 -7.61
N PRO A 264 18.94 -5.69 -6.62
CA PRO A 264 19.59 -5.06 -5.46
C PRO A 264 20.74 -4.11 -5.80
N ASP A 265 21.32 -4.22 -7.00
CA ASP A 265 22.41 -3.36 -7.48
C ASP A 265 21.92 -2.10 -8.22
N SER A 266 20.60 -1.94 -8.39
CA SER A 266 20.02 -0.75 -9.04
C SER A 266 20.25 0.50 -8.19
N PRO A 267 20.81 1.59 -8.75
CA PRO A 267 20.92 2.84 -8.02
C PRO A 267 19.54 3.44 -7.77
N LEU A 268 19.15 3.50 -6.50
CA LEU A 268 17.80 3.83 -6.11
C LEU A 268 17.79 4.56 -4.76
N ALA A 269 17.29 5.79 -4.74
CA ALA A 269 17.18 6.63 -3.56
C ALA A 269 15.74 7.11 -3.33
N LEU A 270 15.39 7.37 -2.07
CA LEU A 270 14.10 7.92 -1.66
C LEU A 270 14.27 9.29 -1.00
N PHE A 271 13.41 10.25 -1.35
CA PHE A 271 13.31 11.54 -0.68
C PHE A 271 11.86 11.80 -0.24
N PHE A 272 11.61 11.84 1.07
CA PHE A 272 10.27 12.04 1.61
C PHE A 272 10.16 13.28 2.50
N ALA A 273 9.10 14.06 2.32
CA ALA A 273 8.87 15.25 3.13
C ALA A 273 7.41 15.66 3.11
N SER A 274 7.03 16.70 3.86
CA SER A 274 5.71 17.32 3.72
C SER A 274 5.65 18.23 2.48
N TYR A 275 5.33 17.66 1.31
CA TYR A 275 5.23 18.39 0.04
C TYR A 275 4.37 17.60 -0.97
N GLY A 276 4.15 18.12 -2.18
CA GLY A 276 3.37 17.44 -3.21
C GLY A 276 2.02 18.07 -3.47
N HIS A 277 1.06 17.24 -3.91
CA HIS A 277 -0.35 17.64 -4.00
C HIS A 277 -0.86 18.04 -2.62
N PRO A 278 -2.03 18.73 -2.52
CA PRO A 278 -2.70 18.93 -1.24
C PRO A 278 -2.70 17.61 -0.43
N ARG A 279 -2.44 17.62 0.86
CA ARG A 279 -2.18 18.76 1.76
C ARG A 279 -0.71 19.25 1.82
N GLY A 280 0.15 18.77 0.92
CA GLY A 280 1.58 19.06 0.83
C GLY A 280 1.97 20.51 1.15
N GLN A 281 2.93 20.70 2.07
CA GLN A 281 3.35 22.04 2.51
C GLN A 281 4.33 22.72 1.55
N ASN A 282 5.18 21.94 0.87
CA ASN A 282 6.10 22.45 -0.15
C ASN A 282 7.06 23.54 0.41
N ALA A 283 7.60 23.31 1.62
CA ALA A 283 8.49 24.25 2.29
C ALA A 283 9.78 24.51 1.48
N ALA A 284 10.27 25.76 1.50
CA ALA A 284 11.38 26.19 0.64
C ALA A 284 12.70 25.44 0.94
N ASN A 285 12.99 25.14 2.21
CA ASN A 285 14.18 24.38 2.61
C ASN A 285 14.15 22.95 2.04
N VAL A 286 12.99 22.31 2.03
CA VAL A 286 12.77 20.96 1.48
C VAL A 286 12.88 20.97 -0.04
N LEU A 287 12.22 21.91 -0.72
CA LEU A 287 12.30 22.01 -2.18
C LEU A 287 13.72 22.35 -2.66
N GLY A 288 14.44 23.18 -1.93
CA GLY A 288 15.86 23.45 -2.18
C GLY A 288 16.73 22.20 -2.02
N ALA A 289 16.57 21.47 -0.91
CA ALA A 289 17.32 20.23 -0.68
C ALA A 289 17.04 19.14 -1.73
N LEU A 290 15.76 18.96 -2.11
CA LEU A 290 15.37 18.05 -3.18
C LEU A 290 15.98 18.49 -4.53
N ALA A 291 15.93 19.78 -4.84
CA ALA A 291 16.54 20.32 -6.05
C ALA A 291 18.04 20.01 -6.09
N ASP A 292 18.79 20.34 -5.02
CA ASP A 292 20.22 20.08 -4.95
C ASP A 292 20.55 18.58 -5.10
N LEU A 293 19.72 17.68 -4.54
CA LEU A 293 19.90 16.24 -4.70
C LEU A 293 19.59 15.77 -6.13
N GLN A 294 18.53 16.28 -6.76
CA GLN A 294 18.22 16.02 -8.16
C GLN A 294 19.35 16.49 -9.08
N ASP A 295 19.92 17.67 -8.86
CA ASP A 295 21.03 18.19 -9.66
C ASP A 295 22.24 17.22 -9.58
N ARG A 296 22.63 16.80 -8.37
CA ARG A 296 23.72 15.82 -8.19
C ARG A 296 23.42 14.46 -8.82
N TRP A 297 22.18 13.99 -8.71
CA TRP A 297 21.73 12.71 -9.27
C TRP A 297 21.82 12.71 -10.79
N ILE A 298 21.27 13.75 -11.42
CA ILE A 298 21.34 13.91 -12.87
C ILE A 298 22.79 14.14 -13.33
N ASP A 299 23.55 15.03 -12.70
CA ASP A 299 24.94 15.30 -13.09
C ASP A 299 25.80 14.02 -13.05
N HIS A 300 25.60 13.15 -12.06
CA HIS A 300 26.34 11.90 -11.97
C HIS A 300 25.91 10.90 -13.05
N TYR A 301 24.62 10.55 -13.13
CA TYR A 301 24.16 9.46 -14.00
C TYR A 301 23.98 9.88 -15.47
N LEU A 302 23.81 11.18 -15.76
CA LEU A 302 23.65 11.68 -17.13
C LEU A 302 24.96 12.20 -17.73
N LYS A 303 25.72 13.02 -16.98
CA LYS A 303 26.98 13.63 -17.48
C LYS A 303 28.23 12.84 -17.07
N GLY A 304 28.15 11.95 -16.09
CA GLY A 304 29.33 11.30 -15.51
C GLY A 304 30.18 12.23 -14.65
N THR A 305 29.58 13.29 -14.08
CA THR A 305 30.29 14.32 -13.31
C THR A 305 29.90 14.29 -11.84
N GLY A 306 30.86 14.58 -10.95
CA GLY A 306 30.64 14.56 -9.50
C GLY A 306 30.63 13.15 -8.90
N PRO A 307 30.66 13.04 -7.56
CA PRO A 307 30.60 11.76 -6.88
C PRO A 307 29.22 11.10 -7.06
N ALA A 308 29.18 9.77 -7.04
CA ALA A 308 27.93 9.03 -7.01
C ALA A 308 27.13 9.41 -5.76
N PRO A 309 25.88 9.92 -5.88
CA PRO A 309 25.04 10.14 -4.72
C PRO A 309 24.68 8.82 -4.06
N ALA A 310 24.46 8.85 -2.75
CA ALA A 310 24.07 7.67 -1.99
C ALA A 310 22.69 7.16 -2.44
N SER A 311 22.55 5.83 -2.54
CA SER A 311 21.26 5.15 -2.67
C SER A 311 20.65 4.95 -1.28
N ASP A 312 20.32 6.05 -0.63
CA ASP A 312 19.79 6.09 0.73
C ASP A 312 18.36 6.65 0.77
N VAL A 313 17.81 6.71 1.98
CA VAL A 313 16.54 7.39 2.27
C VAL A 313 16.88 8.70 2.98
N THR A 314 16.37 9.80 2.44
CA THR A 314 16.38 11.13 3.09
C THR A 314 14.96 11.53 3.41
N THR A 315 14.69 11.95 4.66
CA THR A 315 13.37 12.43 5.07
C THR A 315 13.42 13.79 5.77
N TYR A 316 12.32 14.54 5.65
CA TYR A 316 12.03 15.73 6.45
C TYR A 316 10.64 15.61 7.07
N THR A 317 10.48 15.98 8.33
CA THR A 317 9.18 15.95 9.01
C THR A 317 8.26 17.05 8.50
N GLN A 318 6.96 16.77 8.52
CA GLN A 318 5.92 17.79 8.58
C GLN A 318 6.10 18.63 9.85
N THR A 319 5.94 19.94 9.70
CA THR A 319 6.05 20.91 10.80
C THR A 319 4.91 21.90 10.76
N CYS A 320 4.41 22.33 11.92
CA CYS A 320 3.35 23.33 12.01
C CYS A 320 3.78 24.54 12.87
N PRO A 321 3.29 25.76 12.56
CA PRO A 321 2.31 26.11 11.51
C PRO A 321 2.87 26.03 10.07
N ASN A 322 1.98 26.02 9.06
CA ASN A 322 2.40 26.05 7.65
C ASN A 322 3.35 27.22 7.36
N GLY A 323 4.33 26.99 6.49
CA GLY A 323 5.40 27.95 6.20
C GLY A 323 6.61 27.82 7.12
N THR A 324 6.54 26.96 8.15
CA THR A 324 7.72 26.50 8.89
C THR A 324 8.54 25.55 8.03
N ASP A 325 9.86 25.63 8.17
CA ASP A 325 10.81 24.70 7.53
C ASP A 325 10.57 23.27 7.99
N GLY A 326 10.58 22.32 7.04
CA GLY A 326 10.50 20.89 7.38
C GLY A 326 11.68 20.47 8.25
N GLY A 327 11.43 19.63 9.27
CA GLY A 327 12.47 19.21 10.23
C GLY A 327 13.36 18.09 9.68
N GLY A 328 14.67 18.23 9.77
CA GLY A 328 15.62 17.25 9.21
C GLY A 328 16.85 17.93 8.58
N PRO A 329 17.55 17.24 7.66
CA PRO A 329 17.25 15.91 7.14
C PRO A 329 17.48 14.79 8.16
N HIS A 330 16.68 13.74 8.07
CA HIS A 330 16.95 12.43 8.65
C HIS A 330 17.38 11.49 7.53
N THR A 331 18.38 10.66 7.76
CA THR A 331 18.92 9.76 6.72
C THR A 331 19.11 8.35 7.26
N ALA A 332 18.87 7.36 6.40
CA ALA A 332 19.09 5.96 6.70
C ALA A 332 19.49 5.20 5.42
N PRO A 333 20.26 4.09 5.53
CA PRO A 333 20.69 3.33 4.36
C PRO A 333 19.53 2.69 3.58
N ASP A 334 18.38 2.47 4.21
CA ASP A 334 17.16 2.02 3.57
C ASP A 334 15.91 2.43 4.36
N TRP A 335 14.73 2.20 3.75
CA TRP A 335 13.45 2.52 4.36
C TRP A 335 13.20 1.78 5.67
N ALA A 336 13.58 0.50 5.77
CA ALA A 336 13.42 -0.28 6.99
C ALA A 336 14.22 0.30 8.18
N SER A 337 15.36 0.92 7.89
CA SER A 337 16.27 1.47 8.90
C SER A 337 15.95 2.91 9.31
N ILE A 338 15.02 3.60 8.64
CA ILE A 338 14.69 5.01 8.96
C ILE A 338 14.06 5.16 10.35
N ALA A 339 13.32 4.15 10.79
CA ALA A 339 12.64 4.09 12.08
C ALA A 339 13.16 2.93 12.91
N PRO A 340 14.22 3.15 13.72
CA PRO A 340 14.83 2.09 14.51
C PRO A 340 13.95 1.65 15.70
N GLY A 341 12.97 2.46 16.10
CA GLY A 341 12.10 2.19 17.25
C GLY A 341 10.64 2.08 16.88
N GLU A 342 9.86 1.50 17.80
CA GLU A 342 8.41 1.35 17.66
C GLU A 342 7.74 1.65 19.01
N ILE A 343 6.68 2.45 18.97
CA ILE A 343 5.75 2.65 20.10
C ILE A 343 4.47 1.91 19.78
N ARG A 344 3.92 1.20 20.77
CA ARG A 344 2.78 0.31 20.57
C ARG A 344 1.65 0.58 21.56
N VAL A 345 0.42 0.49 21.06
CA VAL A 345 -0.78 0.28 21.89
C VAL A 345 -1.27 -1.12 21.60
N VAL A 346 -1.38 -1.92 22.64
CA VAL A 346 -2.06 -3.22 22.57
C VAL A 346 -3.31 -3.09 23.43
N ASP A 347 -4.46 -3.08 22.77
CA ASP A 347 -5.75 -3.10 23.43
C ASP A 347 -6.35 -4.51 23.33
N ASP A 348 -6.33 -5.21 24.47
CA ASP A 348 -7.01 -6.49 24.69
C ASP A 348 -8.44 -6.31 25.26
N GLY A 349 -8.93 -5.07 25.27
CA GLY A 349 -10.22 -4.63 25.77
C GLY A 349 -11.44 -5.20 25.02
N GLY A 350 -12.61 -4.66 25.39
CA GLY A 350 -13.89 -5.10 24.83
C GLY A 350 -14.04 -4.70 23.37
N ALA A 351 -14.71 -5.54 22.58
CA ALA A 351 -14.98 -5.23 21.18
C ALA A 351 -15.77 -3.90 21.05
N GLU A 352 -15.30 -3.01 20.19
CA GLU A 352 -15.95 -1.75 19.85
C GLU A 352 -16.69 -1.91 18.53
N THR A 353 -17.86 -1.28 18.41
CA THR A 353 -18.64 -1.30 17.18
C THR A 353 -18.68 0.10 16.60
N ILE A 354 -18.16 0.20 15.38
CA ILE A 354 -18.20 1.39 14.57
C ILE A 354 -19.61 1.49 13.98
N ASP A 355 -20.31 2.55 14.34
CA ASP A 355 -21.67 2.82 13.89
C ASP A 355 -21.63 3.27 12.42
N PRO A 356 -22.50 2.75 11.53
CA PRO A 356 -22.63 3.24 10.16
C PRO A 356 -22.77 4.76 10.04
N ASP A 357 -23.51 5.38 10.95
CA ASP A 357 -23.76 6.82 10.98
C ASP A 357 -22.70 7.57 11.80
N GLY A 358 -21.77 6.85 12.43
CA GLY A 358 -20.70 7.38 13.27
C GLY A 358 -19.70 8.28 12.52
N GLY A 359 -18.82 8.92 13.28
CA GLY A 359 -17.90 9.94 12.78
C GLY A 359 -18.55 11.32 12.67
N ASP A 360 -17.71 12.37 12.71
CA ASP A 360 -18.11 13.77 12.57
C ASP A 360 -17.83 14.26 11.14
N THR A 361 -18.91 14.55 10.41
CA THR A 361 -18.84 15.08 9.05
C THR A 361 -18.16 16.45 8.99
N ALA A 362 -18.23 17.26 10.05
CA ALA A 362 -17.50 18.53 10.09
C ALA A 362 -15.98 18.31 10.17
N VAL A 363 -15.53 17.27 10.88
CA VAL A 363 -14.12 16.88 10.92
C VAL A 363 -13.68 16.34 9.56
N GLY A 364 -14.46 15.43 8.96
CA GLY A 364 -14.18 14.92 7.62
C GLY A 364 -14.12 16.01 6.55
N ALA A 365 -15.03 17.00 6.62
CA ALA A 365 -15.00 18.17 5.74
C ALA A 365 -13.78 19.07 5.99
N ALA A 366 -13.39 19.26 7.26
CA ALA A 366 -12.21 20.06 7.62
C ALA A 366 -10.90 19.44 7.14
N PHE A 367 -10.81 18.10 7.10
CA PHE A 367 -9.62 17.39 6.62
C PHE A 367 -9.65 17.04 5.12
N ASN A 368 -10.73 17.34 4.40
CA ASN A 368 -10.79 17.13 2.96
C ASN A 368 -9.78 18.05 2.23
N PRO A 369 -8.77 17.49 1.52
CA PRO A 369 -7.73 18.28 0.87
C PRO A 369 -8.22 19.04 -0.36
N ILE A 370 -9.33 18.63 -0.97
CA ILE A 370 -9.89 19.25 -2.18
C ILE A 370 -11.33 19.69 -1.87
N SER A 371 -11.49 20.95 -1.48
CA SER A 371 -12.79 21.57 -1.20
C SER A 371 -12.83 23.04 -1.65
N LEU A 372 -14.04 23.61 -1.78
CA LEU A 372 -14.26 25.01 -2.15
C LEU A 372 -14.62 25.85 -0.91
N PRO A 373 -14.10 27.09 -0.76
CA PRO A 373 -13.19 27.80 -1.67
C PRO A 373 -11.70 27.43 -1.48
N THR A 374 -11.33 26.76 -0.38
CA THR A 374 -9.96 26.32 -0.09
C THR A 374 -9.98 24.98 0.63
N GLY A 375 -9.23 24.01 0.11
CA GLY A 375 -9.01 22.70 0.74
C GLY A 375 -8.20 22.76 2.04
N ALA A 376 -8.20 21.65 2.76
CA ALA A 376 -7.39 21.47 3.96
C ALA A 376 -5.89 21.63 3.66
N THR A 377 -5.13 22.05 4.68
CA THR A 377 -3.67 22.12 4.65
C THR A 377 -3.07 21.10 5.62
N ALA A 378 -1.76 20.85 5.56
CA ALA A 378 -1.12 19.87 6.44
C ALA A 378 -1.34 20.17 7.93
N CYS A 379 -1.43 21.46 8.28
CA CYS A 379 -1.63 21.96 9.65
C CYS A 379 -3.08 22.28 10.00
N THR A 380 -4.06 21.89 9.18
CA THR A 380 -5.47 22.05 9.55
C THR A 380 -5.77 21.20 10.78
N THR A 381 -6.44 21.81 11.77
CA THR A 381 -6.89 21.16 13.01
C THR A 381 -8.39 21.02 13.04
N ALA A 382 -8.90 20.03 13.79
CA ALA A 382 -10.30 19.86 14.10
C ALA A 382 -10.52 19.74 15.62
N ALA A 383 -11.77 19.55 16.06
CA ALA A 383 -12.09 19.34 17.48
C ALA A 383 -11.43 18.05 18.00
N GLY A 384 -10.79 18.13 19.18
CA GLY A 384 -10.00 17.02 19.76
C GLY A 384 -10.81 15.92 20.44
N ALA A 385 -12.12 16.11 20.62
CA ALA A 385 -13.00 15.09 21.19
C ALA A 385 -13.05 13.82 20.33
N GLU A 386 -13.25 12.67 20.97
CA GLU A 386 -13.54 11.43 20.27
C GLU A 386 -14.83 11.57 19.46
N GLU A 387 -14.82 11.06 18.23
CA GLU A 387 -15.99 11.12 17.36
C GLU A 387 -17.00 10.04 17.76
N THR A 388 -18.27 10.40 17.85
CA THR A 388 -19.33 9.46 18.26
C THR A 388 -19.47 8.32 17.26
N GLY A 389 -19.59 7.09 17.74
CA GLY A 389 -19.73 5.91 16.87
C GLY A 389 -18.46 5.50 16.12
N ALA A 390 -17.32 6.10 16.44
CA ALA A 390 -15.99 5.63 16.02
C ALA A 390 -15.37 4.73 17.10
N ALA A 391 -14.34 3.97 16.74
CA ALA A 391 -13.46 3.32 17.71
C ALA A 391 -12.15 4.11 17.85
N SER A 392 -11.71 4.37 19.08
CA SER A 392 -10.57 5.26 19.37
C SER A 392 -9.54 4.59 20.28
N TYR A 393 -8.28 4.61 19.87
CA TYR A 393 -7.17 4.00 20.61
C TYR A 393 -6.07 5.02 20.83
N GLU A 394 -5.79 5.36 22.10
CA GLU A 394 -4.83 6.40 22.47
C GLU A 394 -3.51 5.81 22.96
N LEU A 395 -2.41 6.44 22.53
CA LEU A 395 -1.11 6.30 23.15
C LEU A 395 -1.06 7.11 24.46
N PRO A 396 -0.21 6.72 25.44
CA PRO A 396 0.05 7.57 26.58
C PRO A 396 0.54 8.97 26.16
N PRO A 397 0.25 10.03 26.94
CA PRO A 397 0.77 11.36 26.66
C PRO A 397 2.28 11.35 26.46
N ALA A 398 2.76 12.06 25.44
CA ALA A 398 4.15 12.05 25.07
C ALA A 398 5.02 12.58 26.23
N PRO A 399 6.14 11.91 26.55
CA PRO A 399 7.01 12.28 27.66
C PRO A 399 7.72 13.61 27.41
N ALA A 400 8.51 14.07 28.38
CA ALA A 400 9.29 15.29 28.24
C ALA A 400 10.17 15.27 26.98
N GLY A 401 10.06 16.30 26.14
CA GLY A 401 10.74 16.40 24.85
C GLY A 401 10.07 15.66 23.67
N GLY A 402 8.95 14.96 23.90
CA GLY A 402 8.17 14.31 22.84
C GLY A 402 8.88 13.16 22.12
N TYR A 403 8.31 12.69 21.01
CA TYR A 403 8.90 11.68 20.12
C TYR A 403 8.50 11.93 18.65
N THR A 404 9.17 11.28 17.70
CA THR A 404 9.03 11.60 16.28
C THR A 404 8.57 10.37 15.50
N VAL A 405 7.32 10.40 15.04
CA VAL A 405 6.77 9.41 14.10
C VAL A 405 7.56 9.51 12.80
N MET A 406 7.93 8.35 12.23
CA MET A 406 8.60 8.28 10.94
C MET A 406 8.29 6.97 10.25
N GLY A 407 7.24 6.93 9.43
CA GLY A 407 6.80 5.71 8.74
C GLY A 407 5.30 5.52 8.83
N ALA A 408 4.79 4.36 8.39
CA ALA A 408 3.37 4.07 8.40
C ALA A 408 2.93 3.42 9.72
N ALA A 409 1.94 4.01 10.38
CA ALA A 409 1.25 3.35 11.48
C ALA A 409 0.60 2.06 10.95
N THR A 410 0.91 0.95 11.61
CA THR A 410 0.37 -0.37 11.28
C THR A 410 -0.73 -0.71 12.26
N VAL A 411 -1.92 -1.03 11.73
CA VAL A 411 -3.05 -1.49 12.52
C VAL A 411 -3.20 -2.99 12.28
N ILE A 412 -3.07 -3.75 13.36
CA ILE A 412 -3.42 -5.17 13.38
C ILE A 412 -4.62 -5.31 14.30
N ALA A 413 -5.72 -5.85 13.79
CA ALA A 413 -6.95 -5.95 14.56
C ALA A 413 -7.78 -7.15 14.10
N ARG A 414 -8.68 -7.62 14.96
CA ARG A 414 -9.81 -8.43 14.53
C ARG A 414 -10.94 -7.50 14.10
N VAL A 415 -11.36 -7.66 12.85
CA VAL A 415 -12.46 -6.92 12.24
C VAL A 415 -13.54 -7.93 11.88
N GLU A 416 -14.73 -7.78 12.45
CA GLU A 416 -15.86 -8.65 12.16
C GLU A 416 -16.93 -7.83 11.43
N LEU A 417 -17.29 -8.32 10.24
CA LEU A 417 -18.35 -7.76 9.41
C LEU A 417 -19.65 -8.55 9.60
N PRO A 418 -20.82 -7.93 9.43
CA PRO A 418 -22.09 -8.65 9.33
C PRO A 418 -22.07 -9.71 8.23
N GLU A 419 -22.86 -10.78 8.39
CA GLU A 419 -22.98 -11.81 7.35
C GLU A 419 -23.51 -11.19 6.04
N GLY A 420 -22.84 -11.51 4.93
CA GLY A 420 -23.16 -11.04 3.59
C GLY A 420 -22.79 -9.58 3.32
N ASP A 421 -21.94 -8.96 4.14
CA ASP A 421 -21.45 -7.61 3.90
C ASP A 421 -20.36 -7.60 2.82
N ASP A 422 -20.66 -6.93 1.70
CA ASP A 422 -19.79 -6.67 0.56
C ASP A 422 -19.70 -5.16 0.24
N THR A 423 -20.02 -4.29 1.19
CA THR A 423 -20.08 -2.84 0.96
C THR A 423 -19.34 -2.03 2.00
N SER A 424 -19.22 -2.50 3.25
CA SER A 424 -18.63 -1.69 4.32
C SER A 424 -17.16 -1.36 4.06
N GLU A 425 -16.82 -0.10 4.37
CA GLU A 425 -15.45 0.38 4.42
C GLU A 425 -15.03 0.65 5.86
N LEU A 426 -13.73 0.88 6.02
CA LEU A 426 -13.14 1.45 7.22
C LEU A 426 -12.20 2.58 6.79
N ALA A 427 -12.41 3.75 7.35
CA ALA A 427 -11.42 4.81 7.33
C ALA A 427 -10.61 4.80 8.63
N ALA A 428 -9.32 5.08 8.52
CA ALA A 428 -8.44 5.23 9.67
C ALA A 428 -7.79 6.61 9.64
N ARG A 429 -7.71 7.26 10.80
CA ARG A 429 -6.94 8.50 11.01
C ARG A 429 -6.01 8.32 12.20
N LEU A 430 -4.74 8.65 12.03
CA LEU A 430 -3.84 8.91 13.16
C LEU A 430 -3.80 10.40 13.37
N VAL A 431 -4.21 10.84 14.56
CA VAL A 431 -4.29 12.26 14.92
C VAL A 431 -3.41 12.57 16.12
N ASP A 432 -2.84 13.77 16.14
CA ASP A 432 -2.13 14.33 17.28
C ASP A 432 -3.07 15.29 18.02
N VAL A 433 -3.50 14.88 19.22
CA VAL A 433 -4.42 15.59 20.11
C VAL A 433 -3.64 16.48 21.06
N SER A 434 -4.05 17.75 21.16
CA SER A 434 -3.43 18.74 22.04
C SER A 434 -3.48 18.32 23.53
N PRO A 435 -2.57 18.80 24.40
CA PRO A 435 -2.51 18.36 25.79
C PRO A 435 -3.76 18.68 26.62
N ASP A 436 -4.54 19.68 26.19
CA ASP A 436 -5.82 20.05 26.78
C ASP A 436 -7.03 19.32 26.15
N GLY A 437 -6.80 18.49 25.12
CA GLY A 437 -7.82 17.77 24.38
C GLY A 437 -8.69 18.63 23.46
N ALA A 438 -8.39 19.91 23.30
CA ALA A 438 -9.24 20.85 22.58
C ALA A 438 -9.19 20.65 21.05
N THR A 439 -8.00 20.36 20.50
CA THR A 439 -7.81 20.20 19.07
C THR A 439 -7.08 18.91 18.72
N LYS A 440 -7.27 18.45 17.48
CA LYS A 440 -6.50 17.37 16.88
C LYS A 440 -5.99 17.75 15.51
N THR A 441 -4.78 17.33 15.18
CA THR A 441 -4.14 17.51 13.86
C THR A 441 -4.07 16.17 13.15
N LEU A 442 -4.45 16.11 11.88
CA LEU A 442 -4.34 14.88 11.10
C LEU A 442 -2.89 14.61 10.69
N ILE A 443 -2.35 13.48 11.16
CA ILE A 443 -0.98 13.05 10.90
C ILE A 443 -0.98 12.00 9.78
N GLU A 444 -1.71 10.91 9.94
CA GLU A 444 -1.83 9.87 8.91
C GLU A 444 -3.29 9.58 8.64
N ARG A 445 -3.60 9.09 7.45
CA ARG A 445 -4.93 8.58 7.12
C ARG A 445 -4.83 7.35 6.22
N GLY A 446 -5.87 6.54 6.20
CA GLY A 446 -6.00 5.39 5.31
C GLY A 446 -7.46 5.12 4.99
N LEU A 447 -7.71 4.59 3.79
CA LEU A 447 -9.01 4.05 3.42
C LEU A 447 -8.83 2.57 3.10
N TRP A 448 -9.71 1.76 3.65
CA TRP A 448 -9.59 0.31 3.59
C TRP A 448 -10.96 -0.32 3.37
N ARG A 449 -10.99 -1.36 2.54
CA ARG A 449 -12.14 -2.26 2.42
C ARG A 449 -11.73 -3.64 2.93
N PRO A 450 -12.35 -4.15 4.02
CA PRO A 450 -11.98 -5.45 4.54
C PRO A 450 -12.35 -6.58 3.58
N GLU A 451 -11.45 -7.56 3.41
CA GLU A 451 -11.70 -8.77 2.60
C GLU A 451 -12.79 -9.65 3.19
N SER A 452 -12.73 -9.86 4.51
CA SER A 452 -13.65 -10.70 5.26
C SER A 452 -13.51 -10.45 6.77
N GLY A 453 -14.45 -11.02 7.55
CA GLY A 453 -14.35 -11.02 9.00
C GLY A 453 -13.19 -11.88 9.51
N GLY A 454 -12.33 -11.31 10.36
CA GLY A 454 -11.21 -12.00 10.97
C GLY A 454 -10.07 -11.06 11.38
N PRO A 455 -8.90 -11.61 11.73
CA PRO A 455 -7.67 -10.83 11.87
C PRO A 455 -7.30 -10.17 10.55
N GLN A 456 -7.02 -8.88 10.59
CA GLN A 456 -6.66 -8.04 9.44
C GLN A 456 -5.43 -7.19 9.80
N VAL A 457 -4.61 -6.88 8.79
CA VAL A 457 -3.48 -5.96 8.90
C VAL A 457 -3.57 -4.97 7.76
N PHE A 458 -3.44 -3.69 8.09
CA PHE A 458 -3.33 -2.62 7.11
C PHE A 458 -2.44 -1.50 7.68
N GLN A 459 -2.00 -0.61 6.79
CA GLN A 459 -1.22 0.57 7.14
C GLN A 459 -1.94 1.84 6.75
N LEU A 460 -1.73 2.90 7.52
CA LEU A 460 -2.07 4.26 7.12
C LEU A 460 -0.97 4.81 6.20
N PHE A 461 -1.24 5.93 5.53
CA PHE A 461 -0.24 6.62 4.73
C PHE A 461 0.79 7.26 5.66
N ALA A 462 2.04 6.77 5.54
CA ALA A 462 3.15 7.17 6.40
C ALA A 462 3.35 8.68 6.48
N ASN A 463 3.82 9.13 7.65
CA ASN A 463 4.25 10.51 7.86
C ASN A 463 5.56 10.60 8.66
N GLY A 464 6.21 11.76 8.61
CA GLY A 464 7.24 12.19 9.53
C GLY A 464 6.70 13.33 10.39
N TRP A 465 6.46 13.11 11.68
CA TRP A 465 5.81 14.11 12.54
C TRP A 465 6.35 14.08 13.97
N LYS A 466 6.61 15.26 14.54
CA LYS A 466 7.01 15.39 15.95
C LYS A 466 5.77 15.52 16.83
N VAL A 467 5.55 14.53 17.68
CA VAL A 467 4.54 14.58 18.75
C VAL A 467 5.16 15.33 19.92
N GLU A 468 4.59 16.49 20.24
CA GLU A 468 5.11 17.37 21.28
C GLU A 468 4.82 16.83 22.68
N GLN A 469 5.58 17.28 23.68
CA GLN A 469 5.36 16.86 25.07
C GLN A 469 3.90 17.07 25.52
N GLY A 470 3.33 16.05 26.15
CA GLY A 470 1.97 16.07 26.70
C GLY A 470 0.86 15.88 25.68
N HIS A 471 1.17 15.89 24.38
CA HIS A 471 0.22 15.51 23.34
C HIS A 471 -0.07 14.01 23.35
N VAL A 472 -1.19 13.63 22.77
CA VAL A 472 -1.65 12.24 22.66
C VAL A 472 -1.84 11.88 21.19
N LEU A 473 -1.16 10.83 20.73
CA LEU A 473 -1.52 10.22 19.45
C LEU A 473 -2.74 9.32 19.64
N ARG A 474 -3.74 9.50 18.79
CA ARG A 474 -4.96 8.68 18.75
C ARG A 474 -5.15 8.09 17.37
N LEU A 475 -5.39 6.78 17.32
CA LEU A 475 -5.96 6.12 16.15
C LEU A 475 -7.49 6.21 16.23
N GLU A 476 -8.11 6.72 15.18
CA GLU A 476 -9.57 6.75 15.00
C GLU A 476 -9.94 5.82 13.86
N LEU A 477 -10.79 4.83 14.14
CA LEU A 477 -11.38 3.95 13.15
C LEU A 477 -12.85 4.32 12.94
N LEU A 478 -13.19 4.63 11.69
CA LEU A 478 -14.40 5.35 11.30
C LEU A 478 -15.11 4.62 10.16
N PRO A 479 -16.44 4.80 10.02
CA PRO A 479 -17.17 4.25 8.89
C PRO A 479 -16.85 4.97 7.56
N ARG A 480 -16.25 6.16 7.62
CA ARG A 480 -15.88 7.01 6.47
C ARG A 480 -14.93 8.13 6.86
N ASP A 481 -14.08 8.58 5.93
CA ASP A 481 -13.37 9.87 6.01
C ASP A 481 -14.01 10.86 5.03
N ALA A 482 -15.17 11.39 5.41
CA ALA A 482 -16.04 12.13 4.50
C ALA A 482 -16.72 13.33 5.18
N GLY A 483 -16.94 14.39 4.40
CA GLY A 483 -17.64 15.60 4.83
C GLY A 483 -19.16 15.48 4.84
N GLN A 484 -19.70 14.39 4.30
CA GLN A 484 -21.12 14.03 4.25
C GLN A 484 -21.29 12.51 4.38
N MET A 485 -22.52 12.06 4.63
CA MET A 485 -22.88 10.64 4.70
C MET A 485 -23.13 10.01 3.32
N ALA A 486 -23.17 10.82 2.27
CA ALA A 486 -23.44 10.38 0.90
C ALA A 486 -22.38 10.97 -0.06
N PRO A 487 -22.20 10.37 -1.24
CA PRO A 487 -21.37 10.93 -2.30
C PRO A 487 -21.72 12.39 -2.62
N GLY A 488 -20.71 13.20 -2.90
CA GLY A 488 -20.84 14.64 -3.05
C GLY A 488 -19.66 15.28 -3.78
N PHE A 489 -19.94 16.28 -4.61
CA PHE A 489 -18.93 16.93 -5.44
C PHE A 489 -17.95 17.78 -4.61
N LEU A 490 -16.69 17.32 -4.51
CA LEU A 490 -15.58 17.95 -3.79
C LEU A 490 -15.83 18.16 -2.28
N VAL A 491 -16.66 17.31 -1.68
CA VAL A 491 -16.99 17.40 -0.24
C VAL A 491 -16.35 16.29 0.58
N ASN A 492 -16.17 15.11 0.01
CA ASN A 492 -15.64 13.94 0.72
C ASN A 492 -14.22 13.60 0.27
N TYR A 493 -13.36 13.24 1.21
CA TYR A 493 -12.05 12.68 0.87
C TYR A 493 -12.21 11.25 0.34
N GLY A 494 -12.76 10.34 1.14
CA GLY A 494 -13.19 9.01 0.69
C GLY A 494 -14.67 9.00 0.32
N ARG A 495 -15.07 8.30 -0.75
CA ARG A 495 -16.47 8.12 -1.13
C ARG A 495 -17.20 7.31 -0.05
N PRO A 496 -18.25 7.83 0.61
CA PRO A 496 -19.04 7.04 1.54
C PRO A 496 -19.63 5.79 0.88
N SER A 497 -19.56 4.64 1.57
CA SER A 497 -20.16 3.39 1.10
C SER A 497 -21.68 3.50 0.91
N ASN A 498 -22.22 2.84 -0.13
CA ASN A 498 -23.66 2.82 -0.43
C ASN A 498 -24.51 2.15 0.66
N ASP A 499 -23.97 1.14 1.34
CA ASP A 499 -24.66 0.36 2.39
C ASP A 499 -23.67 0.07 3.52
N GLN A 500 -23.20 1.13 4.20
CA GLN A 500 -22.31 0.95 5.34
C GLN A 500 -23.05 0.18 6.44
N ARG A 501 -22.45 -0.91 6.93
CA ARG A 501 -22.98 -1.70 8.04
C ARG A 501 -22.07 -1.58 9.26
N PRO A 502 -22.57 -1.92 10.47
CA PRO A 502 -21.77 -1.81 11.68
C PRO A 502 -20.56 -2.74 11.61
N VAL A 503 -19.37 -2.21 11.88
CA VAL A 503 -18.10 -2.97 11.87
C VAL A 503 -17.63 -3.13 13.31
N THR A 504 -17.40 -4.37 13.75
CA THR A 504 -16.87 -4.62 15.09
C THR A 504 -15.36 -4.82 15.05
N VAL A 505 -14.63 -4.05 15.85
CA VAL A 505 -13.17 -4.12 15.97
C VAL A 505 -12.79 -4.58 17.38
N SER A 506 -11.78 -5.44 17.48
CA SER A 506 -11.26 -5.97 18.74
C SER A 506 -9.81 -6.40 18.58
N ASP A 507 -9.13 -6.70 19.70
CA ASP A 507 -7.75 -7.19 19.70
C ASP A 507 -6.79 -6.25 18.93
N VAL A 508 -6.84 -4.94 19.19
CA VAL A 508 -6.07 -3.95 18.41
C VAL A 508 -4.61 -3.91 18.87
N ASP A 509 -3.68 -4.00 17.93
CA ASP A 509 -2.24 -3.76 18.08
C ASP A 509 -1.88 -2.64 17.09
N LEU A 510 -1.86 -1.41 17.59
CA LEU A 510 -1.39 -0.24 16.86
C LEU A 510 0.13 -0.13 17.05
N ARG A 511 0.87 -0.09 15.95
CA ARG A 511 2.32 0.05 15.94
C ARG A 511 2.71 1.32 15.20
N VAL A 512 3.41 2.21 15.88
CA VAL A 512 3.83 3.52 15.36
C VAL A 512 5.37 3.52 15.26
N PRO A 513 5.94 3.51 14.04
CA PRO A 513 7.38 3.62 13.83
C PRO A 513 7.89 5.01 14.25
N VAL A 514 9.03 5.05 14.96
CA VAL A 514 9.63 6.31 15.46
C VAL A 514 11.13 6.38 15.19
N LEU A 515 11.66 7.61 15.11
CA LEU A 515 13.10 7.88 14.96
C LEU A 515 13.91 7.53 16.20
N GLU A 516 13.29 7.59 17.37
CA GLU A 516 13.96 7.34 18.63
C GLU A 516 14.40 5.87 18.76
N ALA A 517 15.56 5.64 19.36
CA ALA A 517 16.11 4.29 19.51
C ALA A 517 15.34 3.47 20.57
N PRO A 518 15.28 2.13 20.43
CA PRO A 518 14.75 1.23 21.45
C PRO A 518 15.36 1.47 22.85
N GLY A 519 14.52 1.38 23.88
CA GLY A 519 14.89 1.63 25.28
C GLY A 519 14.96 3.12 25.67
N SER A 520 14.78 4.05 24.72
CA SER A 520 14.69 5.48 25.01
C SER A 520 13.37 5.87 25.68
N LEU A 521 13.27 7.14 26.10
CA LEU A 521 12.05 7.74 26.66
C LEU A 521 11.46 6.95 27.85
N GLY A 522 12.34 6.45 28.73
CA GLY A 522 11.92 5.66 29.89
C GLY A 522 11.42 4.25 29.54
N GLY A 523 11.79 3.72 28.37
CA GLY A 523 11.35 2.42 27.88
C GLY A 523 10.02 2.45 27.12
N LEU A 524 9.48 3.64 26.81
CA LEU A 524 8.31 3.79 25.96
C LEU A 524 8.58 3.26 24.54
N VAL A 525 9.78 3.52 24.02
CA VAL A 525 10.20 3.06 22.69
C VAL A 525 10.78 1.66 22.82
N THR A 526 10.26 0.73 22.03
CA THR A 526 10.67 -0.67 21.99
C THR A 526 11.33 -1.02 20.66
N ASP A 527 12.00 -2.18 20.60
CA ASP A 527 12.42 -2.74 19.32
C ASP A 527 11.17 -2.99 18.44
N PRO A 528 11.25 -2.74 17.12
CA PRO A 528 10.15 -3.07 16.21
C PRO A 528 9.74 -4.54 16.35
N ALA A 529 8.44 -4.78 16.54
CA ALA A 529 7.92 -6.14 16.62
C ALA A 529 7.96 -6.82 15.23
N PRO A 530 8.04 -8.16 15.18
CA PRO A 530 7.97 -8.91 13.93
C PRO A 530 6.79 -8.47 13.06
N LYS A 531 7.04 -8.24 11.77
CA LYS A 531 6.04 -7.74 10.83
C LYS A 531 4.98 -8.82 10.54
N VAL A 532 3.72 -8.42 10.53
CA VAL A 532 2.59 -9.32 10.31
C VAL A 532 2.35 -9.46 8.81
N LEU A 533 2.59 -10.65 8.26
CA LEU A 533 2.36 -10.91 6.84
C LEU A 533 0.86 -11.11 6.57
N PRO A 534 0.26 -10.39 5.61
CA PRO A 534 -1.14 -10.55 5.25
C PRO A 534 -1.42 -11.94 4.66
N GLU A 535 -2.69 -12.33 4.59
CA GLU A 535 -3.12 -13.59 3.97
C GLU A 535 -3.10 -13.46 2.43
N ARG A 536 -1.89 -13.46 1.85
CA ARG A 536 -1.65 -13.39 0.40
C ARG A 536 -0.66 -14.48 -0.04
N PRO A 537 -0.88 -15.15 -1.17
CA PRO A 537 0.07 -16.14 -1.70
C PRO A 537 1.45 -15.53 -1.95
N GLY A 538 2.50 -16.21 -1.49
CA GLY A 538 3.88 -15.87 -1.83
C GLY A 538 4.44 -14.61 -1.16
N VAL A 539 3.72 -14.03 -0.18
CA VAL A 539 4.17 -12.82 0.53
C VAL A 539 5.49 -13.02 1.27
N LYS A 540 6.39 -12.04 1.13
CA LYS A 540 7.73 -12.01 1.74
C LYS A 540 8.02 -10.60 2.23
N LEU A 541 8.95 -10.50 3.20
CA LEU A 541 9.43 -9.22 3.71
C LEU A 541 10.29 -8.50 2.68
N ALA A 542 10.09 -7.20 2.56
CA ALA A 542 10.98 -6.34 1.79
C ALA A 542 12.41 -6.35 2.36
N PRO A 543 13.45 -6.16 1.53
CA PRO A 543 14.83 -6.10 1.99
C PRO A 543 15.05 -5.04 3.08
N GLY A 544 15.76 -5.41 4.14
CA GLY A 544 16.03 -4.58 5.32
C GLY A 544 15.18 -4.97 6.55
N TYR A 545 14.06 -5.67 6.36
CA TYR A 545 13.20 -6.12 7.46
C TYR A 545 13.55 -7.51 8.02
N GLU A 546 14.57 -8.19 7.50
CA GLU A 546 14.92 -9.57 7.88
C GLU A 546 15.28 -9.69 9.37
N ALA A 547 15.94 -8.67 9.93
CA ALA A 547 16.32 -8.63 11.34
C ALA A 547 15.12 -8.43 12.27
N VAL A 548 14.09 -7.71 11.82
CA VAL A 548 12.81 -7.54 12.55
C VAL A 548 12.02 -8.85 12.53
N GLY A 549 12.10 -9.57 11.40
CA GLY A 549 11.43 -10.86 11.21
C GLY A 549 9.95 -10.73 10.87
N ALA A 550 9.35 -11.86 10.50
CA ALA A 550 7.96 -11.95 10.06
C ALA A 550 7.19 -12.98 10.87
N VAL A 551 5.89 -12.73 11.03
CA VAL A 551 4.90 -13.66 11.56
C VAL A 551 3.69 -13.67 10.65
N ALA A 552 2.98 -14.80 10.55
CA ALA A 552 1.74 -14.84 9.79
C ALA A 552 0.65 -14.03 10.49
N ILE A 553 -0.23 -13.38 9.72
CA ILE A 553 -1.47 -12.84 10.26
C ILE A 553 -2.27 -13.97 10.92
N ARG A 554 -2.42 -13.86 12.24
CA ARG A 554 -2.61 -15.02 13.13
C ARG A 554 -3.79 -15.91 12.73
N GLY A 555 -3.65 -17.21 13.00
CA GLY A 555 -4.78 -17.98 13.52
C GLY A 555 -4.80 -19.50 13.37
N ASP A 556 -3.77 -20.13 12.81
CA ASP A 556 -3.85 -21.55 12.49
C ASP A 556 -3.21 -22.41 13.57
N ILE A 557 -4.07 -23.08 14.34
CA ILE A 557 -3.61 -24.19 15.15
C ILE A 557 -3.10 -25.26 14.20
N GLU A 558 -1.81 -25.52 14.22
CA GLU A 558 -1.19 -26.53 13.39
C GLU A 558 -0.79 -27.77 14.17
N LEU A 559 -0.57 -28.87 13.44
CA LEU A 559 -0.15 -30.12 14.05
C LEU A 559 1.37 -30.13 14.30
N ALA A 560 1.82 -29.69 15.47
CA ALA A 560 3.24 -29.67 15.86
C ALA A 560 3.85 -31.06 16.20
N GLY A 561 3.15 -32.17 15.93
CA GLY A 561 3.72 -33.50 16.15
C GLY A 561 2.77 -34.67 15.88
N LYS A 562 3.33 -35.89 15.86
CA LYS A 562 2.57 -37.13 15.56
C LYS A 562 1.59 -37.47 16.70
N PRO A 563 0.31 -37.75 16.42
CA PRO A 563 -0.66 -38.12 17.45
C PRO A 563 -0.34 -39.47 18.11
N GLU A 564 -0.57 -39.57 19.42
CA GLU A 564 -0.28 -40.76 20.21
C GLU A 564 -1.49 -41.25 20.99
N ALA A 565 -1.93 -42.47 20.72
CA ALA A 565 -3.00 -43.14 21.44
C ALA A 565 -2.45 -43.93 22.63
N LYS A 566 -2.86 -43.56 23.85
CA LYS A 566 -2.51 -44.27 25.10
C LYS A 566 -3.77 -44.51 25.93
N GLY A 567 -4.09 -45.78 26.19
CA GLY A 567 -5.29 -46.17 26.92
C GLY A 567 -6.57 -45.71 26.20
N ARG A 568 -7.37 -44.84 26.85
CA ARG A 568 -8.62 -44.28 26.29
C ARG A 568 -8.46 -42.86 25.73
N LYS A 569 -7.24 -42.33 25.69
CA LYS A 569 -6.95 -40.95 25.27
C LYS A 569 -6.02 -40.92 24.04
N LEU A 570 -6.15 -39.86 23.27
CA LEU A 570 -5.25 -39.48 22.19
C LEU A 570 -4.57 -38.18 22.60
N ARG A 571 -3.23 -38.16 22.62
CA ARG A 571 -2.43 -36.95 22.79
C ARG A 571 -2.10 -36.40 21.41
N VAL A 572 -2.37 -35.12 21.18
CA VAL A 572 -2.02 -34.40 19.96
C VAL A 572 -1.23 -33.17 20.37
N LYS A 573 -0.03 -32.99 19.81
CA LYS A 573 0.72 -31.74 19.97
C LYS A 573 0.25 -30.77 18.91
N LEU A 574 -0.11 -29.57 19.34
CA LEU A 574 -0.58 -28.49 18.49
C LEU A 574 0.30 -27.27 18.73
N GLY A 575 0.69 -26.60 17.65
CA GLY A 575 1.41 -25.33 17.69
C GLY A 575 0.46 -24.18 17.39
N CYS A 576 0.80 -23.00 17.88
CA CYS A 576 0.27 -21.74 17.41
C CYS A 576 1.46 -20.90 16.96
N ASP A 577 1.44 -20.44 15.71
CA ASP A 577 2.47 -19.61 15.08
C ASP A 577 2.29 -18.11 15.34
N GLY A 578 1.32 -17.72 16.16
CA GLY A 578 1.06 -16.33 16.54
C GLY A 578 2.05 -15.75 17.56
N ASP A 579 2.03 -14.43 17.75
CA ASP A 579 2.72 -13.75 18.85
C ASP A 579 1.85 -13.62 20.11
N ALA A 580 2.48 -13.32 21.26
CA ALA A 580 1.87 -13.28 22.60
C ALA A 580 0.54 -12.51 22.71
N ASN A 581 0.24 -11.60 21.78
CA ASN A 581 -0.93 -10.75 21.84
C ASN A 581 -2.20 -11.40 21.25
N TYR A 582 -2.17 -12.46 20.41
CA TYR A 582 -3.40 -13.15 19.95
C TYR A 582 -3.22 -14.65 20.11
N SER A 583 -4.02 -15.24 21.00
CA SER A 583 -4.19 -16.69 21.05
C SER A 583 -4.80 -17.21 19.73
N CYS A 584 -4.33 -18.36 19.25
CA CYS A 584 -4.98 -19.00 18.10
C CYS A 584 -6.47 -19.30 18.39
N ARG A 585 -7.34 -19.15 17.39
CA ARG A 585 -8.80 -19.39 17.49
C ARG A 585 -9.08 -20.76 18.13
N LYS A 586 -10.18 -20.87 18.89
CA LYS A 586 -10.67 -22.15 19.44
C LYS A 586 -10.84 -23.18 18.32
N ALA A 587 -9.97 -24.17 18.23
CA ALA A 587 -10.06 -25.18 17.17
C ALA A 587 -11.06 -26.30 17.49
N ARG A 588 -11.70 -26.78 16.42
CA ARG A 588 -12.29 -28.13 16.38
C ARG A 588 -11.28 -29.05 15.73
N LEU A 589 -10.92 -30.13 16.42
CA LEU A 589 -9.97 -31.12 15.92
C LEU A 589 -10.72 -32.43 15.67
N LYS A 590 -10.51 -33.03 14.49
CA LYS A 590 -11.07 -34.34 14.13
C LYS A 590 -10.00 -35.16 13.42
N LEU A 591 -9.73 -36.36 13.92
CA LEU A 591 -8.76 -37.28 13.32
C LEU A 591 -9.49 -38.48 12.72
N VAL A 592 -9.23 -38.78 11.46
CA VAL A 592 -9.88 -39.86 10.70
C VAL A 592 -8.85 -40.83 10.17
N GLY A 593 -9.05 -42.13 10.34
CA GLY A 593 -8.14 -43.13 9.76
C GLY A 593 -8.23 -43.15 8.23
N ALA A 594 -7.09 -42.99 7.57
CA ALA A 594 -6.93 -42.96 6.11
C ALA A 594 -5.84 -43.94 5.60
N PRO A 595 -5.87 -45.24 5.99
CA PRO A 595 -4.94 -46.24 5.49
C PRO A 595 -5.11 -46.48 3.98
N LYS A 596 -4.01 -46.83 3.31
CA LYS A 596 -4.01 -47.21 1.89
C LYS A 596 -4.68 -48.59 1.72
N GLY A 597 -5.64 -48.72 0.80
CA GLY A 597 -6.39 -49.95 0.52
C GLY A 597 -7.90 -49.84 0.75
N LYS A 598 -8.71 -50.46 -0.13
CA LYS A 598 -10.19 -50.34 -0.11
C LYS A 598 -10.83 -50.92 1.15
N HIS A 599 -10.26 -51.99 1.71
CA HIS A 599 -10.75 -52.69 2.90
C HIS A 599 -9.80 -52.58 4.11
N ALA A 600 -8.88 -51.63 4.08
CA ALA A 600 -7.88 -51.49 5.13
C ALA A 600 -8.52 -51.13 6.48
N ARG A 601 -8.11 -51.84 7.53
CA ARG A 601 -8.67 -51.69 8.88
C ARG A 601 -8.48 -50.26 9.40
N GLY A 602 -9.59 -49.62 9.75
CA GLY A 602 -9.59 -48.25 10.30
C GLY A 602 -9.83 -47.15 9.26
N LYS A 603 -10.07 -47.50 7.98
CA LYS A 603 -10.48 -46.52 6.96
C LYS A 603 -11.79 -45.81 7.35
N ASN A 604 -11.80 -44.50 7.20
CA ASN A 604 -12.88 -43.58 7.54
C ASN A 604 -13.33 -43.66 9.01
N ALA A 605 -12.51 -44.24 9.88
CA ALA A 605 -12.82 -44.33 11.30
C ALA A 605 -12.42 -43.03 11.99
N VAL A 606 -13.38 -42.28 12.52
CA VAL A 606 -13.10 -41.13 13.39
C VAL A 606 -12.41 -41.65 14.67
N ILE A 607 -11.12 -41.35 14.83
CA ILE A 607 -10.27 -41.83 15.93
C ILE A 607 -10.56 -41.04 17.21
N ALA A 608 -10.56 -39.71 17.10
CA ALA A 608 -10.84 -38.77 18.18
C ALA A 608 -11.41 -37.47 17.58
N ARG A 609 -12.13 -36.72 18.41
CA ARG A 609 -12.58 -35.37 18.09
C ARG A 609 -12.63 -34.51 19.35
N GLY A 610 -12.41 -33.21 19.21
CA GLY A 610 -12.51 -32.21 20.29
C GLY A 610 -12.93 -30.85 19.74
N SER A 611 -13.42 -29.98 20.61
CA SER A 611 -13.83 -28.62 20.31
C SER A 611 -13.38 -27.70 21.44
N GLY A 612 -13.23 -26.40 21.14
CA GLY A 612 -12.80 -25.43 22.15
C GLY A 612 -11.32 -25.57 22.53
N ILE A 613 -10.50 -26.11 21.64
CA ILE A 613 -9.07 -26.31 21.88
C ILE A 613 -8.37 -24.95 21.72
N ARG A 614 -7.56 -24.57 22.71
CA ARG A 614 -6.72 -23.36 22.68
C ARG A 614 -5.26 -23.77 22.78
N VAL A 615 -4.41 -23.01 22.10
CA VAL A 615 -2.95 -23.06 22.22
C VAL A 615 -2.52 -21.61 22.36
N ASP A 616 -1.73 -21.32 23.38
CA ASP A 616 -1.18 -19.98 23.58
C ASP A 616 -0.30 -19.62 22.38
N ALA A 617 -0.23 -18.35 22.06
CA ALA A 617 0.52 -17.88 20.91
C ALA A 617 2.02 -18.15 21.07
N GLY A 618 2.68 -18.54 19.98
CA GLY A 618 4.08 -18.94 19.96
C GLY A 618 4.37 -20.22 20.74
N ALA A 619 3.33 -20.85 21.31
CA ALA A 619 3.46 -22.04 22.14
C ALA A 619 3.12 -23.30 21.37
N THR A 620 3.65 -24.41 21.86
CA THR A 620 3.21 -25.75 21.48
C THR A 620 2.62 -26.44 22.70
N ASP A 621 1.32 -26.79 22.65
CA ASP A 621 0.64 -27.49 23.73
C ASP A 621 0.20 -28.92 23.34
N ALA A 622 0.12 -29.80 24.33
CA ALA A 622 -0.25 -31.19 24.19
C ALA A 622 -1.71 -31.44 24.62
N VAL A 623 -2.62 -31.40 23.65
CA VAL A 623 -4.05 -31.58 23.86
C VAL A 623 -4.42 -33.06 23.99
N LYS A 624 -5.22 -33.37 25.02
CA LYS A 624 -5.67 -34.73 25.33
C LYS A 624 -7.14 -34.93 24.91
N LEU A 625 -7.36 -35.62 23.80
CA LEU A 625 -8.69 -35.99 23.32
C LEU A 625 -9.12 -37.37 23.83
N LYS A 626 -10.43 -37.56 24.03
CA LYS A 626 -10.99 -38.90 24.28
C LYS A 626 -11.07 -39.67 22.96
N LEU A 627 -10.62 -40.93 22.96
CA LEU A 627 -10.82 -41.81 21.81
C LEU A 627 -12.30 -42.14 21.63
N THR A 628 -12.78 -42.12 20.39
CA THR A 628 -14.14 -42.58 20.07
C THR A 628 -14.27 -44.10 20.31
N LYS A 629 -15.48 -44.67 20.20
CA LYS A 629 -15.67 -46.12 20.25
C LYS A 629 -14.84 -46.84 19.16
N ARG A 630 -14.77 -46.26 17.95
CA ARG A 630 -13.96 -46.78 16.84
C ARG A 630 -12.46 -46.63 17.13
N GLY A 631 -12.03 -45.48 17.64
CA GLY A 631 -10.64 -45.24 18.06
C GLY A 631 -10.18 -46.23 19.13
N ARG A 632 -11.01 -46.51 20.15
CA ARG A 632 -10.73 -47.51 21.19
C ARG A 632 -10.60 -48.93 20.63
N LYS A 633 -11.42 -49.33 19.65
CA LYS A 633 -11.32 -50.64 18.99
C LYS A 633 -10.07 -50.76 18.10
N LEU A 634 -9.56 -49.63 17.61
CA LEU A 634 -8.35 -49.58 16.80
C LEU A 634 -7.09 -49.64 17.66
N PHE A 635 -7.01 -48.87 18.74
CA PHE A 635 -5.77 -48.72 19.53
C PHE A 635 -5.78 -49.43 20.89
N GLY A 636 -6.90 -50.05 21.30
CA GLY A 636 -7.04 -50.80 22.55
C GLY A 636 -7.05 -52.32 22.38
N GLY A 637 -6.55 -53.04 23.40
CA GLY A 637 -6.59 -54.50 23.50
C GLY A 637 -5.54 -55.24 22.67
N ARG A 638 -5.57 -56.59 22.72
CA ARG A 638 -4.57 -57.49 22.10
C ARG A 638 -4.45 -57.35 20.57
N ARG A 639 -5.50 -56.88 19.89
CA ARG A 639 -5.55 -56.69 18.42
C ARG A 639 -5.37 -55.23 17.98
N ALA A 640 -4.76 -54.39 18.80
CA ALA A 640 -4.59 -52.98 18.47
C ALA A 640 -3.61 -52.76 17.30
N VAL A 641 -3.89 -51.74 16.49
CA VAL A 641 -3.03 -51.26 15.41
C VAL A 641 -1.88 -50.45 16.02
N GLY A 642 -0.64 -50.76 15.65
CA GLY A 642 0.54 -50.05 16.17
C GLY A 642 0.73 -48.65 15.57
N LYS A 643 0.44 -48.49 14.27
CA LYS A 643 0.51 -47.24 13.51
C LYS A 643 -0.63 -47.18 12.49
N LEU A 644 -1.27 -46.03 12.35
CA LEU A 644 -2.35 -45.82 11.38
C LEU A 644 -2.12 -44.49 10.67
N ARG A 645 -2.17 -44.48 9.32
CA ARG A 645 -2.24 -43.22 8.55
C ARG A 645 -3.55 -42.52 8.90
N THR A 646 -3.46 -41.25 9.23
CA THR A 646 -4.56 -40.46 9.77
C THR A 646 -4.62 -39.15 9.03
N GLU A 647 -5.80 -38.80 8.56
CA GLU A 647 -6.10 -37.46 8.07
C GLU A 647 -6.56 -36.61 9.25
N VAL A 648 -6.02 -35.40 9.34
CA VAL A 648 -6.35 -34.45 10.40
C VAL A 648 -7.23 -33.38 9.80
N PHE A 649 -8.30 -33.05 10.51
CA PHE A 649 -9.15 -31.91 10.19
C PHE A 649 -9.07 -30.91 11.34
N ILE A 650 -8.76 -29.67 11.00
CA ILE A 650 -8.69 -28.54 11.94
C ILE A 650 -9.71 -27.52 11.48
N ARG A 651 -10.63 -27.13 12.38
CA ARG A 651 -11.78 -26.25 12.12
C ARG A 651 -12.79 -26.72 11.07
N GLY A 652 -12.54 -27.84 10.40
CA GLY A 652 -13.42 -28.38 9.36
C GLY A 652 -12.63 -28.78 8.12
N GLU A 653 -11.50 -28.11 7.91
CA GLU A 653 -10.63 -28.25 6.75
C GLU A 653 -9.58 -29.36 6.92
N PRO A 654 -9.19 -30.05 5.83
CA PRO A 654 -8.08 -31.01 5.86
C PRO A 654 -6.74 -30.32 6.15
N ALA A 655 -6.13 -30.61 7.29
CA ALA A 655 -4.82 -30.13 7.71
C ALA A 655 -3.69 -31.15 7.36
N GLY A 656 -3.90 -31.95 6.32
CA GLY A 656 -2.95 -32.96 5.85
C GLY A 656 -2.98 -34.33 6.54
N PHE A 657 -2.01 -35.18 6.16
CA PHE A 657 -1.90 -36.56 6.64
C PHE A 657 -0.76 -36.73 7.64
N THR A 658 -1.04 -37.44 8.73
CA THR A 658 -0.07 -37.84 9.74
C THR A 658 -0.14 -39.34 10.01
N THR A 659 0.67 -39.82 10.97
CA THR A 659 0.61 -41.19 11.47
C THR A 659 0.27 -41.18 12.96
N THR A 660 -0.91 -41.69 13.31
CA THR A 660 -1.28 -41.93 14.71
C THR A 660 -0.60 -43.21 15.21
N ARG A 661 0.14 -43.12 16.31
CA ARG A 661 0.88 -44.24 16.92
C ARG A 661 0.21 -44.72 18.21
N ARG A 662 0.26 -46.02 18.50
CA ARG A 662 -0.06 -46.54 19.84
C ARG A 662 1.16 -46.35 20.76
N ALA A 663 0.98 -45.69 21.90
CA ALA A 663 2.01 -45.50 22.92
C ALA A 663 1.76 -46.43 24.12
N GLY A 664 2.77 -47.25 24.47
CA GLY A 664 2.73 -48.23 25.58
C GLY A 664 3.08 -49.66 25.14
N LYS A 665 3.72 -50.45 26.02
CA LYS A 665 4.07 -51.86 25.76
C LYS A 665 2.79 -52.71 25.58
N ARG A 666 2.93 -53.76 24.75
CA ARG A 666 1.84 -54.57 24.19
C ARG A 666 0.91 -55.14 25.22
#